data_AF-A0A080M7Y5-F1
#
_entry.id   AF-A0A080M7Y5-F1
#
_cell.length_a   1.000
_cell.length_b   1.000
_cell.length_c   1.000
_cell.angle_alpha   90.00
_cell.angle_beta   90.00
_cell.angle_gamma   90.00
#
_symmetry.space_group_name_H-M   'P 1'
#
loop_
_entity.id
_entity.type
_entity.pdbx_description
1 polymer ?
#
loop_
_entity_poly.entity_id
_entity_poly.type
_entity_poly.pdbx_seq_one_letter_code
_entity_poly.pdbx_strand_id
1 'polypeptide(L)'
;MSWVQPQPYDHRLFDQIDLGSPFGRLCLILAPALRIEPRLLRNARQRYLPRSDASLENRLWFSRVIETRSTRSVNLRPGLARRLVDQLAVQGGPHGRERLARICDFIAEQTRDWDPLDRIEQSLRWAVRDDDQARVGELLRELLRRIATSSEERSRADLARWIKGALPPLQAVTEAHRESGWLAQFAGAALGDTGIVLRGHGTPREPMPGWLATLLPASAGLTLGLRLGRSDERLILECLEPEPGLPRLDLFTPAPAPVHIECENRAQGSPGWVSLFVGCRIPVGRSCHALILQTLDGRRFRVASREGSEAIRADHSPSRSVVFVCASGDEKHAFRLADLLKRQGVSVRVEPLAASMRKMPDSAAAADPDEQLVVLWSRHAASAMENDPERVRNVFSPAASGAAYRLLIGLDRTPLPEGIGAGGAPAARLDFSERSADWGRDEAQAVLSALSSERPVVLQVLRSDHTLEEFRPARLAADVAEVLPATPGRQERASALAQQIEASLRRRRPRGGIVDTVEIGGEVERALVRAGEHEAARAYAERGLRGLSSDRGRDPAQTPSEPEREPLAEAKKTAGTDIYLSYARADQSLARELARRLADAGLRVFLDIASVRAGDNWHQKVEEARCVVILWSSAARKSDHVKAEAAWAVERSKYFPAVLDDFASLPPEFAQYYCADLRGWPRQKEAEAAFERFLMELRDSIAVLTTY
;
A
#
# COMPACT_ATOMS: atom_id res chain seq x y z
N MET A 1 -20.28 8.15 15.72
CA MET A 1 -19.58 9.45 15.59
C MET A 1 -20.50 10.65 15.83
N SER A 2 -20.97 10.92 17.04
CA SER A 2 -22.15 11.77 17.35
C SER A 2 -22.11 13.28 17.05
N TRP A 3 -21.01 13.85 16.54
CA TRP A 3 -20.89 15.29 16.24
C TRP A 3 -20.74 15.65 14.76
N VAL A 4 -21.23 14.76 13.91
CA VAL A 4 -21.45 15.07 12.50
C VAL A 4 -22.69 15.96 12.35
N GLN A 5 -22.67 16.88 11.38
CA GLN A 5 -23.83 17.71 11.05
C GLN A 5 -25.03 16.81 10.65
N PRO A 6 -26.25 17.07 11.18
CA PRO A 6 -27.43 16.30 10.82
C PRO A 6 -27.68 16.30 9.31
N GLN A 7 -27.90 15.12 8.73
CA GLN A 7 -28.22 14.96 7.32
C GLN A 7 -29.75 15.00 7.11
N PRO A 8 -30.26 15.17 5.86
CA PRO A 8 -31.70 15.19 5.59
C PRO A 8 -32.45 13.95 6.09
N TYR A 9 -31.79 12.79 6.13
CA TYR A 9 -32.36 11.59 6.71
C TYR A 9 -32.51 11.67 8.24
N ASP A 10 -31.53 12.23 8.95
CA ASP A 10 -31.57 12.40 10.40
C ASP A 10 -32.72 13.33 10.82
N HIS A 11 -32.96 14.41 10.05
CA HIS A 11 -34.08 15.30 10.26
C HIS A 11 -35.43 14.58 10.12
N ARG A 12 -35.63 13.85 9.01
CA ARG A 12 -36.85 13.06 8.79
C ARG A 12 -37.08 12.04 9.90
N LEU A 13 -36.03 11.38 10.34
CA LEU A 13 -36.11 10.39 11.41
C LEU A 13 -36.42 11.04 12.76
N PHE A 14 -35.82 12.20 13.06
CA PHE A 14 -36.12 12.98 14.24
C PHE A 14 -37.61 13.38 14.30
N ASP A 15 -38.16 13.86 13.18
CA ASP A 15 -39.57 14.29 13.10
C ASP A 15 -40.57 13.14 13.31
N GLN A 16 -40.15 11.89 13.06
CA GLN A 16 -40.95 10.69 13.30
C GLN A 16 -40.93 10.22 14.77
N ILE A 17 -40.03 10.75 15.60
CA ILE A 17 -39.92 10.36 17.00
C ILE A 17 -40.86 11.23 17.83
N ASP A 18 -41.88 10.61 18.42
CA ASP A 18 -42.66 11.25 19.48
C ASP A 18 -41.80 11.41 20.75
N LEU A 19 -41.27 12.62 20.96
CA LEU A 19 -40.43 12.99 22.12
C LEU A 19 -41.20 12.97 23.45
N GLY A 20 -42.54 13.02 23.42
CA GLY A 20 -43.40 12.87 24.60
C GLY A 20 -43.56 11.42 25.05
N SER A 21 -43.32 10.46 24.16
CA SER A 21 -43.39 9.03 24.46
C SER A 21 -42.22 8.55 25.33
N PRO A 22 -42.36 7.42 26.06
CA PRO A 22 -41.23 6.77 26.74
C PRO A 22 -40.05 6.48 25.80
N PHE A 23 -40.33 6.10 24.55
CA PHE A 23 -39.29 5.82 23.54
C PHE A 23 -38.50 7.07 23.17
N GLY A 24 -39.20 8.17 22.84
CA GLY A 24 -38.54 9.43 22.50
C GLY A 24 -37.75 10.01 23.67
N ARG A 25 -38.30 9.94 24.89
CA ARG A 25 -37.56 10.33 26.11
C ARG A 25 -36.30 9.49 26.31
N LEU A 26 -36.36 8.17 26.10
CA LEU A 26 -35.19 7.30 26.20
C LEU A 26 -34.12 7.66 25.17
N CYS A 27 -34.54 7.98 23.93
CA CYS A 27 -33.63 8.49 22.90
C CYS A 27 -32.94 9.78 23.34
N LEU A 28 -33.67 10.75 23.91
CA LEU A 28 -33.10 12.01 24.42
C LEU A 28 -32.07 11.77 25.54
N ILE A 29 -32.35 10.85 26.45
CA ILE A 29 -31.45 10.55 27.59
C ILE A 29 -30.15 9.89 27.11
N LEU A 30 -30.21 9.03 26.11
CA LEU A 30 -29.06 8.29 25.62
C LEU A 30 -28.29 9.00 24.49
N ALA A 31 -28.87 10.03 23.88
CA ALA A 31 -28.26 10.81 22.81
C ALA A 31 -26.86 11.36 23.11
N PRO A 32 -26.51 11.80 24.34
CA PRO A 32 -25.17 12.28 24.64
C PRO A 32 -24.11 11.18 24.71
N ALA A 33 -24.48 9.89 24.83
CA ALA A 33 -23.52 8.81 25.00
C ALA A 33 -22.77 8.52 23.69
N LEU A 34 -21.46 8.32 23.77
CA LEU A 34 -20.65 7.89 22.62
C LEU A 34 -21.11 6.52 22.09
N ARG A 35 -21.48 5.63 23.01
CA ARG A 35 -21.91 4.24 22.81
C ARG A 35 -22.93 3.84 23.88
N ILE A 36 -23.86 2.97 23.56
CA ILE A 36 -24.91 2.53 24.49
C ILE A 36 -24.75 1.03 24.76
N GLU A 37 -24.28 0.70 25.96
CA GLU A 37 -24.19 -0.67 26.45
C GLU A 37 -25.49 -1.10 27.15
N PRO A 38 -25.81 -2.41 27.21
CA PRO A 38 -27.00 -2.89 27.92
C PRO A 38 -27.12 -2.39 29.36
N ARG A 39 -25.98 -2.24 30.07
CA ARG A 39 -25.96 -1.68 31.42
C ARG A 39 -26.41 -0.22 31.45
N LEU A 40 -25.84 0.62 30.58
CA LEU A 40 -26.22 2.03 30.47
C LEU A 40 -27.69 2.18 30.07
N LEU A 41 -28.15 1.42 29.07
CA LEU A 41 -29.53 1.43 28.59
C LEU A 41 -30.53 1.09 29.71
N ARG A 42 -30.31 -0.03 30.41
CA ARG A 42 -31.16 -0.48 31.50
C ARG A 42 -31.17 0.54 32.65
N ASN A 43 -30.00 1.04 33.05
CA ASN A 43 -29.89 1.98 34.16
C ASN A 43 -30.54 3.33 33.80
N ALA A 44 -30.39 3.79 32.55
CA ALA A 44 -31.06 5.00 32.06
C ALA A 44 -32.59 4.82 32.10
N ARG A 45 -33.12 3.69 31.61
CA ARG A 45 -34.56 3.40 31.66
C ARG A 45 -35.07 3.35 33.09
N GLN A 46 -34.40 2.63 33.98
CA GLN A 46 -34.83 2.51 35.39
C GLN A 46 -34.82 3.85 36.12
N ARG A 47 -33.81 4.69 35.89
CA ARG A 47 -33.67 5.98 36.56
C ARG A 47 -34.66 7.02 36.05
N TYR A 48 -34.79 7.17 34.74
CA TYR A 48 -35.54 8.28 34.14
C TYR A 48 -36.93 7.90 33.64
N LEU A 49 -37.20 6.60 33.45
CA LEU A 49 -38.46 6.06 32.96
C LEU A 49 -38.91 4.85 33.81
N PRO A 50 -39.02 4.97 35.15
CA PRO A 50 -39.25 3.83 36.04
C PRO A 50 -40.59 3.10 35.78
N ARG A 51 -41.55 3.77 35.13
CA ARG A 51 -42.86 3.20 34.76
C ARG A 51 -42.87 2.48 33.41
N SER A 52 -41.76 2.48 32.68
CA SER A 52 -41.64 1.77 31.40
C SER A 52 -41.15 0.34 31.58
N ASP A 53 -41.61 -0.57 30.73
CA ASP A 53 -41.21 -1.97 30.74
C ASP A 53 -39.88 -2.23 29.99
N ALA A 54 -39.33 -3.44 30.14
CA ALA A 54 -38.06 -3.83 29.54
C ALA A 54 -38.12 -3.99 28.00
N SER A 55 -39.31 -4.14 27.41
CA SER A 55 -39.46 -4.20 25.94
C SER A 55 -39.02 -2.89 25.28
N LEU A 56 -39.01 -1.78 26.03
CA LEU A 56 -38.49 -0.50 25.55
C LEU A 56 -36.99 -0.56 25.22
N GLU A 57 -36.21 -1.34 25.99
CA GLU A 57 -34.78 -1.55 25.73
C GLU A 57 -34.60 -2.29 24.39
N ASN A 58 -35.36 -3.36 24.19
CA ASN A 58 -35.39 -4.13 22.94
C ASN A 58 -35.83 -3.26 21.75
N ARG A 59 -36.89 -2.47 21.93
CA ARG A 59 -37.40 -1.55 20.91
C ARG A 59 -36.34 -0.55 20.49
N LEU A 60 -35.60 0.04 21.43
CA LEU A 60 -34.48 0.95 21.11
C LEU A 60 -33.39 0.21 20.32
N TRP A 61 -32.97 -0.95 20.82
CA TRP A 61 -31.88 -1.74 20.26
C TRP A 61 -32.07 -2.11 18.78
N PHE A 62 -33.32 -2.39 18.39
CA PHE A 62 -33.69 -2.78 17.02
C PHE A 62 -34.35 -1.66 16.20
N SER A 63 -34.36 -0.42 16.71
CA SER A 63 -34.98 0.71 16.02
C SER A 63 -34.09 1.34 14.93
N ARG A 64 -34.72 2.12 14.05
CA ARG A 64 -34.05 2.88 12.99
C ARG A 64 -33.13 4.01 13.51
N VAL A 65 -33.25 4.37 14.79
CA VAL A 65 -32.40 5.41 15.42
C VAL A 65 -30.97 4.92 15.66
N ILE A 66 -30.76 3.60 15.63
CA ILE A 66 -29.46 2.95 15.74
C ILE A 66 -28.79 2.89 14.37
N GLU A 67 -27.53 3.31 14.31
CA GLU A 67 -26.69 3.20 13.11
C GLU A 67 -25.96 1.87 13.08
N THR A 68 -25.23 1.57 14.15
CA THR A 68 -24.47 0.35 14.31
C THR A 68 -24.89 -0.37 15.59
N ARG A 69 -24.92 -1.69 15.52
CA ARG A 69 -25.26 -2.57 16.63
C ARG A 69 -24.31 -3.75 16.68
N SER A 70 -23.98 -4.15 17.89
CA SER A 70 -23.22 -5.36 18.21
C SER A 70 -23.92 -6.08 19.37
N THR A 71 -23.43 -7.23 19.79
CA THR A 71 -23.93 -7.89 21.02
C THR A 71 -23.57 -7.12 22.30
N ARG A 72 -22.55 -6.26 22.24
CA ARG A 72 -22.02 -5.54 23.42
C ARG A 72 -22.57 -4.13 23.56
N SER A 73 -22.98 -3.52 22.45
CA SER A 73 -23.41 -2.12 22.43
C SER A 73 -24.12 -1.73 21.13
N VAL A 74 -24.81 -0.60 21.18
CA VAL A 74 -25.40 0.07 20.03
C VAL A 74 -24.96 1.53 19.97
N ASN A 75 -24.87 2.10 18.77
CA ASN A 75 -24.60 3.52 18.57
C ASN A 75 -25.78 4.19 17.88
N LEU A 76 -26.22 5.32 18.44
CA LEU A 76 -27.20 6.17 17.76
C LEU A 76 -26.60 6.75 16.49
N ARG A 77 -27.46 6.97 15.50
CA ARG A 77 -27.12 7.75 14.30
C ARG A 77 -26.53 9.10 14.69
N PRO A 78 -25.32 9.43 14.23
CA PRO A 78 -24.61 10.65 14.56
C PRO A 78 -25.43 11.94 14.48
N GLY A 79 -25.98 12.24 13.31
CA GLY A 79 -26.73 13.46 13.08
C GLY A 79 -28.02 13.51 13.88
N LEU A 80 -28.69 12.37 14.05
CA LEU A 80 -29.87 12.25 14.90
C LEU A 80 -29.52 12.49 16.38
N ALA A 81 -28.44 11.88 16.88
CA ALA A 81 -27.96 12.11 18.24
C ALA A 81 -27.68 13.60 18.46
N ARG A 82 -27.06 14.28 17.48
CA ARG A 82 -26.92 15.75 17.51
C ARG A 82 -28.22 16.48 17.66
N ARG A 83 -29.16 16.19 16.78
CA ARG A 83 -30.44 16.87 16.79
C ARG A 83 -31.23 16.63 18.09
N LEU A 84 -31.15 15.43 18.68
CA LEU A 84 -31.78 15.09 19.95
C LEU A 84 -31.17 15.86 21.12
N VAL A 85 -29.84 15.95 21.19
CA VAL A 85 -29.15 16.73 22.23
C VAL A 85 -29.48 18.22 22.11
N ASP A 86 -29.46 18.77 20.89
CA ASP A 86 -29.83 20.16 20.63
C ASP A 86 -31.30 20.42 21.01
N GLN A 87 -32.20 19.47 20.75
CA GLN A 87 -33.60 19.58 21.20
C GLN A 87 -33.70 19.71 22.71
N LEU A 88 -33.00 18.83 23.43
CA LEU A 88 -33.04 18.78 24.89
C LEU A 88 -32.51 20.08 25.51
N ALA A 89 -31.47 20.66 24.91
CA ALA A 89 -30.91 21.94 25.33
C ALA A 89 -31.87 23.11 25.03
N VAL A 90 -32.54 23.12 23.87
CA VAL A 90 -33.41 24.23 23.42
C VAL A 90 -34.78 24.21 24.10
N GLN A 91 -35.45 23.05 24.20
CA GLN A 91 -36.85 22.94 24.67
C GLN A 91 -37.12 23.47 26.08
N GLY A 92 -36.09 23.62 26.92
CA GLY A 92 -36.25 24.04 28.32
C GLY A 92 -35.48 25.31 28.70
N GLY A 93 -34.86 26.01 27.75
CA GLY A 93 -33.97 27.14 28.06
C GLY A 93 -32.91 26.76 29.12
N PRO A 94 -32.73 27.55 30.19
CA PRO A 94 -31.81 27.21 31.29
C PRO A 94 -32.07 25.84 31.93
N HIS A 95 -33.34 25.49 32.18
CA HIS A 95 -33.70 24.20 32.77
C HIS A 95 -33.46 23.00 31.85
N GLY A 96 -33.49 23.22 30.53
CA GLY A 96 -33.13 22.21 29.53
C GLY A 96 -31.63 21.89 29.59
N ARG A 97 -30.79 22.94 29.69
CA ARG A 97 -29.34 22.80 29.86
C ARG A 97 -28.97 22.10 31.17
N GLU A 98 -29.60 22.47 32.28
CA GLU A 98 -29.41 21.78 33.58
C GLU A 98 -29.83 20.31 33.53
N ARG A 99 -30.88 19.98 32.78
CA ARG A 99 -31.32 18.59 32.60
C ARG A 99 -30.31 17.79 31.77
N LEU A 100 -29.81 18.38 30.69
CA LEU A 100 -28.77 17.77 29.85
C LEU A 100 -27.48 17.56 30.64
N ALA A 101 -27.03 18.54 31.43
CA ALA A 101 -25.87 18.40 32.31
C ALA A 101 -26.02 17.21 33.27
N ARG A 102 -27.16 17.10 33.96
CA ARG A 102 -27.46 15.95 34.84
C ARG A 102 -27.49 14.60 34.11
N ILE A 103 -27.86 14.58 32.83
CA ILE A 103 -27.82 13.37 32.00
C ILE A 103 -26.38 13.03 31.64
N CYS A 104 -25.57 14.01 31.24
CA CYS A 104 -24.14 13.80 30.98
C CYS A 104 -23.40 13.30 32.23
N ASP A 105 -23.67 13.87 33.42
CA ASP A 105 -23.11 13.39 34.69
C ASP A 105 -23.49 11.94 34.98
N PHE A 106 -24.76 11.60 34.76
CA PHE A 106 -25.24 10.23 34.90
C PHE A 106 -24.50 9.30 33.94
N ILE A 107 -24.40 9.65 32.65
CA ILE A 107 -23.69 8.85 31.65
C ILE A 107 -22.22 8.69 32.05
N ALA A 108 -21.55 9.77 32.46
CA ALA A 108 -20.16 9.75 32.89
C ALA A 108 -19.92 8.76 34.04
N GLU A 109 -20.80 8.73 35.05
CA GLU A 109 -20.74 7.76 36.14
C GLU A 109 -20.98 6.33 35.63
N GLN A 110 -21.95 6.15 34.74
CA GLN A 110 -22.26 4.84 34.16
C GLN A 110 -21.18 4.30 33.23
N THR A 111 -20.31 5.16 32.68
CA THR A 111 -19.23 4.82 31.75
C THR A 111 -17.86 4.99 32.37
N ARG A 112 -17.75 5.03 33.71
CA ARG A 112 -16.48 5.26 34.43
C ARG A 112 -15.42 4.17 34.18
N ASP A 113 -15.88 2.95 33.87
CA ASP A 113 -15.11 1.75 33.59
C ASP A 113 -14.74 1.59 32.11
N TRP A 114 -15.18 2.50 31.24
CA TRP A 114 -14.77 2.50 29.85
C TRP A 114 -13.29 2.80 29.66
N ASP A 115 -12.79 2.36 28.51
CA ASP A 115 -11.45 2.71 28.05
C ASP A 115 -11.23 4.23 28.17
N PRO A 116 -10.06 4.67 28.68
CA PRO A 116 -9.78 6.08 28.82
C PRO A 116 -9.96 6.90 27.52
N LEU A 117 -9.67 6.33 26.35
CA LEU A 117 -9.85 7.02 25.07
C LEU A 117 -11.32 7.21 24.73
N ASP A 118 -12.15 6.17 24.92
CA ASP A 118 -13.61 6.28 24.76
C ASP A 118 -14.18 7.38 25.67
N ARG A 119 -13.71 7.48 26.92
CA ARG A 119 -14.12 8.53 27.87
C ARG A 119 -13.64 9.92 27.44
N ILE A 120 -12.43 10.04 26.92
CA ILE A 120 -11.88 11.30 26.40
C ILE A 120 -12.69 11.76 25.19
N GLU A 121 -12.97 10.90 24.21
CA GLU A 121 -13.77 11.26 23.04
C GLU A 121 -15.20 11.65 23.40
N GLN A 122 -15.83 10.95 24.34
CA GLN A 122 -17.14 11.33 24.86
C GLN A 122 -17.09 12.73 25.51
N SER A 123 -16.09 12.98 26.36
CA SER A 123 -15.93 14.27 27.04
C SER A 123 -15.59 15.40 26.06
N LEU A 124 -14.78 15.12 25.05
CA LEU A 124 -14.38 16.07 24.02
C LEU A 124 -15.59 16.50 23.21
N ARG A 125 -16.48 15.57 22.88
CA ARG A 125 -17.76 15.90 22.25
C ARG A 125 -18.58 16.82 23.16
N TRP A 126 -18.80 16.47 24.42
CA TRP A 126 -19.58 17.34 25.29
C TRP A 126 -19.00 18.76 25.38
N ALA A 127 -17.68 18.89 25.57
CA ALA A 127 -16.99 20.17 25.61
C ALA A 127 -17.15 20.98 24.31
N VAL A 128 -17.00 20.34 23.14
CA VAL A 128 -17.19 20.98 21.82
C VAL A 128 -18.61 21.51 21.65
N ARG A 129 -19.62 20.84 22.19
CA ARG A 129 -21.02 21.34 22.14
C ARG A 129 -21.26 22.50 23.07
N ASP A 130 -20.73 22.42 24.29
CA ASP A 130 -20.89 23.47 25.29
C ASP A 130 -20.01 24.69 25.00
N ASP A 131 -19.22 24.65 23.91
CA ASP A 131 -18.21 25.64 23.56
C ASP A 131 -17.19 25.86 24.69
N ASP A 132 -16.92 24.80 25.46
CA ASP A 132 -15.98 24.81 26.57
C ASP A 132 -14.55 24.62 26.06
N GLN A 133 -14.00 25.72 25.54
CA GLN A 133 -12.64 25.75 24.98
C GLN A 133 -11.59 25.37 26.02
N ALA A 134 -11.80 25.70 27.30
CA ALA A 134 -10.86 25.32 28.35
C ALA A 134 -10.80 23.80 28.50
N ARG A 135 -11.96 23.13 28.54
CA ARG A 135 -12.05 21.68 28.64
C ARG A 135 -11.54 20.96 27.40
N VAL A 136 -11.80 21.49 26.21
CA VAL A 136 -11.22 20.98 24.95
C VAL A 136 -9.68 20.98 25.04
N GLY A 137 -9.09 22.12 25.43
CA GLY A 137 -7.64 22.23 25.58
C GLY A 137 -7.07 21.24 26.60
N GLU A 138 -7.72 21.05 27.75
CA GLU A 138 -7.32 20.04 28.75
C GLU A 138 -7.29 18.62 28.19
N LEU A 139 -8.33 18.21 27.47
CA LEU A 139 -8.45 16.87 26.89
C LEU A 139 -7.43 16.64 25.76
N LEU A 140 -7.17 17.65 24.93
CA LEU A 140 -6.13 17.57 23.91
C LEU A 140 -4.73 17.46 24.53
N ARG A 141 -4.44 18.19 25.60
CA ARG A 141 -3.18 18.03 26.37
C ARG A 141 -3.05 16.62 26.94
N GLU A 142 -4.13 16.06 27.48
CA GLU A 142 -4.15 14.70 28.01
C GLU A 142 -3.84 13.66 26.92
N LEU A 143 -4.44 13.77 25.73
CA LEU A 143 -4.10 12.92 24.59
C LEU A 143 -2.63 13.07 24.19
N LEU A 144 -2.13 14.31 24.19
CA LEU A 144 -0.76 14.60 23.78
C LEU A 144 0.26 14.03 24.77
N ARG A 145 -0.02 14.09 26.09
CA ARG A 145 0.76 13.39 27.11
C ARG A 145 0.81 11.89 26.86
N ARG A 146 -0.35 11.28 26.56
CA ARG A 146 -0.45 9.83 26.34
C ARG A 146 0.37 9.37 25.14
N ILE A 147 0.25 10.06 23.99
CA ILE A 147 1.02 9.67 22.80
C ILE A 147 2.52 9.93 22.96
N ALA A 148 2.91 11.03 23.63
CA ALA A 148 4.31 11.37 23.85
C ALA A 148 5.02 10.43 24.84
N THR A 149 4.30 9.94 25.86
CA THR A 149 4.87 9.07 26.91
C THR A 149 4.68 7.57 26.65
N SER A 150 3.95 7.19 25.60
CA SER A 150 3.75 5.78 25.25
C SER A 150 5.08 5.12 24.90
N SER A 151 5.54 4.19 25.72
CA SER A 151 6.80 3.45 25.53
C SER A 151 6.66 2.34 24.48
N GLU A 152 5.51 1.67 24.42
CA GLU A 152 5.24 0.58 23.47
C GLU A 152 4.82 1.13 22.11
N GLU A 153 5.47 0.65 21.04
CA GLU A 153 5.23 1.08 19.67
C GLU A 153 3.82 0.73 19.16
N ARG A 154 3.32 -0.47 19.50
CA ARG A 154 1.97 -0.91 19.12
C ARG A 154 0.88 -0.03 19.74
N SER A 155 0.96 0.19 21.05
CA SER A 155 0.04 1.08 21.79
C SER A 155 0.08 2.52 21.27
N ARG A 156 1.27 3.03 20.91
CA ARG A 156 1.43 4.36 20.31
C ARG A 156 0.77 4.45 18.92
N ALA A 157 0.95 3.43 18.09
CA ALA A 157 0.33 3.36 16.77
C ALA A 157 -1.20 3.24 16.86
N ASP A 158 -1.73 2.45 17.78
CA ASP A 158 -3.19 2.32 18.00
C ASP A 158 -3.81 3.64 18.46
N LEU A 159 -3.16 4.34 19.40
CA LEU A 159 -3.56 5.69 19.81
C LEU A 159 -3.50 6.68 18.63
N ALA A 160 -2.47 6.61 17.79
CA ALA A 160 -2.34 7.46 16.61
C ALA A 160 -3.44 7.21 15.56
N ARG A 161 -3.80 5.93 15.32
CA ARG A 161 -4.95 5.58 14.46
C ARG A 161 -6.25 6.10 15.04
N TRP A 162 -6.43 5.97 16.36
CA TRP A 162 -7.59 6.51 17.05
C TRP A 162 -7.67 8.03 16.92
N ILE A 163 -6.56 8.76 17.14
CA ILE A 163 -6.49 10.23 16.96
C ILE A 163 -6.89 10.62 15.53
N LYS A 164 -6.33 9.91 14.53
CA LYS A 164 -6.62 10.13 13.10
C LYS A 164 -8.09 9.84 12.75
N GLY A 165 -8.76 8.95 13.49
CA GLY A 165 -10.19 8.64 13.30
C GLY A 165 -11.12 9.59 14.06
N ALA A 166 -10.85 9.87 15.33
CA ALA A 166 -11.78 10.53 16.25
C ALA A 166 -11.77 12.06 16.19
N LEU A 167 -10.63 12.68 15.83
CA LEU A 167 -10.50 14.15 15.77
C LEU A 167 -11.08 14.82 14.50
N PRO A 168 -11.00 14.26 13.28
CA PRO A 168 -11.50 14.94 12.08
C PRO A 168 -12.95 15.44 12.13
N PRO A 169 -13.92 14.69 12.71
CA PRO A 169 -15.28 15.21 12.88
C PRO A 169 -15.39 16.44 13.79
N LEU A 170 -14.37 16.70 14.60
CA LEU A 170 -14.29 17.81 15.57
C LEU A 170 -13.31 18.91 15.11
N GLN A 171 -12.73 18.76 13.92
CA GLN A 171 -11.60 19.54 13.41
C GLN A 171 -11.86 21.05 13.46
N ALA A 172 -13.06 21.50 13.07
CA ALA A 172 -13.43 22.91 13.06
C ALA A 172 -13.28 23.63 14.42
N VAL A 173 -13.40 22.88 15.53
CA VAL A 173 -13.27 23.43 16.90
C VAL A 173 -11.90 23.13 17.49
N THR A 174 -11.34 21.96 17.20
CA THR A 174 -10.02 21.58 17.74
C THR A 174 -8.88 22.34 17.09
N GLU A 175 -9.01 22.81 15.84
CA GLU A 175 -7.95 23.56 15.14
C GLU A 175 -7.60 24.90 15.80
N ALA A 176 -8.52 25.47 16.58
CA ALA A 176 -8.24 26.68 17.36
C ALA A 176 -7.22 26.45 18.49
N HIS A 177 -6.98 25.18 18.87
CA HIS A 177 -6.06 24.80 19.94
C HIS A 177 -4.69 24.45 19.38
N ARG A 178 -3.63 25.02 19.98
CA ARG A 178 -2.24 24.75 19.58
C ARG A 178 -1.90 23.25 19.70
N GLU A 179 -2.48 22.57 20.68
CA GLU A 179 -2.31 21.15 20.94
C GLU A 179 -2.77 20.26 19.77
N SER A 180 -3.74 20.71 18.96
CA SER A 180 -4.23 19.94 17.81
C SER A 180 -3.13 19.73 16.76
N GLY A 181 -2.33 20.76 16.48
CA GLY A 181 -1.19 20.66 15.57
C GLY A 181 -0.12 19.68 16.07
N TRP A 182 0.15 19.67 17.37
CA TRP A 182 1.09 18.73 17.98
C TRP A 182 0.55 17.30 17.98
N LEU A 183 -0.74 17.10 18.26
CA LEU A 183 -1.37 15.78 18.17
C LEU A 183 -1.29 15.20 16.76
N ALA A 184 -1.56 16.00 15.72
CA ALA A 184 -1.42 15.59 14.33
C ALA A 184 0.04 15.22 14.01
N GLN A 185 1.00 15.99 14.53
CA GLN A 185 2.42 15.71 14.38
C GLN A 185 2.85 14.39 15.00
N PHE A 186 2.53 14.17 16.28
CA PHE A 186 2.87 12.93 16.98
C PHE A 186 2.12 11.71 16.41
N ALA A 187 0.87 11.87 15.99
CA ALA A 187 0.10 10.81 15.35
C ALA A 187 0.68 10.45 13.97
N GLY A 188 1.00 11.44 13.14
CA GLY A 188 1.67 11.21 11.84
C GLY A 188 3.00 10.48 12.01
N ALA A 189 3.81 10.90 12.98
CA ALA A 189 5.07 10.26 13.30
C ALA A 189 4.92 8.80 13.74
N ALA A 190 3.98 8.51 14.64
CA ALA A 190 3.72 7.16 15.12
C ALA A 190 3.19 6.22 14.02
N LEU A 191 2.62 6.76 12.95
CA LEU A 191 2.12 6.00 11.80
C LEU A 191 3.11 5.95 10.63
N GLY A 192 4.26 6.63 10.71
CA GLY A 192 5.17 6.82 9.58
C GLY A 192 4.57 7.62 8.42
N ASP A 193 3.47 8.35 8.66
CA ASP A 193 2.72 9.11 7.65
C ASP A 193 3.29 10.52 7.52
N THR A 194 4.17 10.73 6.53
CA THR A 194 4.69 12.05 6.13
C THR A 194 3.84 12.76 5.08
N GLY A 195 2.64 12.24 4.82
CA GLY A 195 1.69 12.71 3.81
C GLY A 195 0.66 13.72 4.32
N ILE A 196 -0.62 13.43 4.05
CA ILE A 196 -1.75 14.38 4.11
C ILE A 196 -1.94 15.00 5.51
N VAL A 197 -1.75 14.22 6.58
CA VAL A 197 -1.98 14.67 7.97
C VAL A 197 -0.97 15.73 8.39
N LEU A 198 0.32 15.52 8.08
CA LEU A 198 1.40 16.47 8.39
C LEU A 198 1.41 17.67 7.44
N ARG A 199 0.89 17.54 6.21
CA ARG A 199 0.76 18.64 5.24
C ARG A 199 -0.45 19.55 5.50
N GLY A 200 -1.54 19.02 6.07
CA GLY A 200 -2.78 19.76 6.31
C GLY A 200 -2.71 20.79 7.44
N HIS A 201 -1.89 20.58 8.47
CA HIS A 201 -1.81 21.44 9.66
C HIS A 201 -0.70 22.52 9.59
N GLY A 202 -0.16 22.78 8.40
CA GLY A 202 0.81 23.84 8.16
C GLY A 202 2.23 23.54 8.65
N THR A 203 3.18 24.33 8.15
CA THR A 203 4.61 24.29 8.51
C THR A 203 4.78 24.41 10.02
N PRO A 204 5.57 23.57 10.69
CA PRO A 204 5.78 23.66 12.13
C PRO A 204 6.50 24.98 12.45
N ARG A 205 5.80 26.00 12.95
CA ARG A 205 6.39 27.34 13.14
C ARG A 205 6.79 27.64 14.58
N GLU A 206 6.22 26.94 15.55
CA GLU A 206 6.42 27.25 16.97
C GLU A 206 7.28 26.22 17.68
N PRO A 207 8.15 26.64 18.62
CA PRO A 207 8.88 25.72 19.48
C PRO A 207 7.89 24.90 20.32
N MET A 208 8.26 23.66 20.61
CA MET A 208 7.45 22.78 21.44
C MET A 208 7.18 23.39 22.83
N PRO A 209 5.94 23.30 23.34
CA PRO A 209 5.61 23.77 24.68
C PRO A 209 6.53 23.14 25.74
N GLY A 210 7.02 23.94 26.69
CA GLY A 210 7.97 23.46 27.71
C GLY A 210 7.48 22.25 28.52
N TRP A 211 6.17 22.20 28.83
CA TRP A 211 5.58 21.06 29.52
C TRP A 211 5.58 19.76 28.69
N LEU A 212 5.51 19.87 27.36
CA LEU A 212 5.60 18.71 26.47
C LEU A 212 7.06 18.28 26.31
N ALA A 213 7.98 19.25 26.24
CA ALA A 213 9.42 19.00 26.22
C ALA A 213 9.89 18.16 27.40
N THR A 214 9.37 18.44 28.60
CA THR A 214 9.70 17.69 29.82
C THR A 214 9.23 16.23 29.81
N LEU A 215 8.34 15.84 28.90
CA LEU A 215 7.80 14.48 28.81
C LEU A 215 8.58 13.59 27.83
N LEU A 216 9.39 14.19 26.95
CA LEU A 216 10.15 13.43 25.97
C LEU A 216 11.39 12.78 26.60
N PRO A 217 11.77 11.56 26.17
CA PRO A 217 12.96 10.91 26.67
C PRO A 217 14.20 11.74 26.36
N ALA A 218 15.16 11.76 27.29
CA ALA A 218 16.42 12.48 27.12
C ALA A 218 17.35 11.84 26.07
N SER A 219 17.14 10.56 25.75
CA SER A 219 17.93 9.80 24.78
C SER A 219 17.31 9.85 23.38
N ALA A 220 18.16 9.98 22.36
CA ALA A 220 17.75 9.89 20.95
C ALA A 220 17.24 8.48 20.62
N GLY A 221 16.09 8.40 19.94
CA GLY A 221 15.57 7.18 19.33
C GLY A 221 16.25 6.85 17.99
N LEU A 222 16.83 7.85 17.32
CA LEU A 222 17.61 7.70 16.10
C LEU A 222 18.69 8.79 16.02
N THR A 223 19.94 8.40 15.83
CA THR A 223 21.06 9.32 15.59
C THR A 223 21.55 9.15 14.15
N LEU A 224 21.63 10.25 13.40
CA LEU A 224 22.05 10.25 11.99
C LEU A 224 23.31 11.10 11.80
N GLY A 225 24.24 10.64 10.96
CA GLY A 225 25.23 11.51 10.33
C GLY A 225 24.61 12.25 9.15
N LEU A 226 24.85 13.56 9.02
CA LEU A 226 24.32 14.35 7.91
C LEU A 226 25.45 14.78 6.97
N ARG A 227 25.25 14.56 5.66
CA ARG A 227 26.13 15.09 4.62
C ARG A 227 25.30 15.86 3.60
N LEU A 228 25.70 17.08 3.30
CA LEU A 228 25.08 17.88 2.25
C LEU A 228 26.01 17.90 1.03
N GLY A 229 25.57 17.25 -0.05
CA GLY A 229 26.30 17.20 -1.32
C GLY A 229 25.62 18.01 -2.43
N ARG A 230 26.32 18.22 -3.54
CA ARG A 230 25.75 18.74 -4.80
C ARG A 230 25.87 17.70 -5.90
N SER A 231 24.77 17.45 -6.62
CA SER A 231 24.72 16.60 -7.82
C SER A 231 23.78 17.23 -8.83
N ASP A 232 24.20 17.39 -10.10
CA ASP A 232 23.42 18.00 -11.19
C ASP A 232 22.72 19.32 -10.80
N GLU A 233 23.47 20.24 -10.17
CA GLU A 233 22.99 21.53 -9.65
C GLU A 233 21.87 21.46 -8.59
N ARG A 234 21.63 20.29 -8.00
CA ARG A 234 20.71 20.12 -6.86
C ARG A 234 21.49 19.83 -5.60
N LEU A 235 21.03 20.40 -4.48
CA LEU A 235 21.51 20.00 -3.16
C LEU A 235 20.90 18.63 -2.83
N ILE A 236 21.70 17.72 -2.28
CA ILE A 236 21.24 16.43 -1.78
C ILE A 236 21.63 16.33 -0.32
N LEU A 237 20.63 16.19 0.55
CA LEU A 237 20.85 15.83 1.95
C LEU A 237 20.94 14.31 2.04
N GLU A 238 22.06 13.81 2.53
CA GLU A 238 22.31 12.40 2.77
C GLU A 238 22.35 12.12 4.25
N CYS A 239 21.60 11.10 4.65
CA CYS A 239 21.50 10.59 5.99
C CYS A 239 22.37 9.34 6.08
N LEU A 240 23.44 9.38 6.85
CA LEU A 240 24.46 8.33 6.94
C LEU A 240 24.51 7.77 8.38
N GLU A 241 25.27 6.69 8.55
CA GLU A 241 25.64 6.24 9.89
C GLU A 241 26.42 7.33 10.63
N PRO A 242 26.28 7.42 11.97
CA PRO A 242 26.90 8.49 12.75
C PRO A 242 28.41 8.26 12.93
N GLU A 243 29.19 8.60 11.91
CA GLU A 243 30.64 8.49 11.93
C GLU A 243 31.34 9.71 12.57
N PRO A 244 32.54 9.54 13.13
CA PRO A 244 33.37 10.66 13.60
C PRO A 244 33.71 11.61 12.44
N GLY A 245 33.33 12.88 12.55
CA GLY A 245 33.59 13.91 11.54
C GLY A 245 32.35 14.36 10.74
N LEU A 246 31.24 13.61 10.81
CA LEU A 246 29.96 14.04 10.26
C LEU A 246 29.14 14.83 11.31
N PRO A 247 28.45 15.92 10.92
CA PRO A 247 27.42 16.55 11.75
C PRO A 247 26.37 15.53 12.18
N ARG A 248 26.06 15.49 13.47
CA ARG A 248 25.08 14.55 14.05
C ARG A 248 23.72 15.20 14.21
N LEU A 249 22.67 14.45 13.88
CA LEU A 249 21.28 14.81 14.14
C LEU A 249 20.64 13.75 15.02
N ASP A 250 20.29 14.15 16.24
CA ASP A 250 19.65 13.30 17.24
C ASP A 250 18.14 13.52 17.25
N LEU A 251 17.40 12.48 16.85
CA LEU A 251 15.95 12.45 16.78
C LEU A 251 15.41 11.56 17.91
N PHE A 252 14.36 12.00 18.60
CA PHE A 252 13.77 11.21 19.69
C PHE A 252 12.82 10.11 19.19
N THR A 253 12.41 10.17 17.93
CA THR A 253 11.59 9.14 17.27
C THR A 253 12.48 8.09 16.58
N PRO A 254 12.06 6.81 16.57
CA PRO A 254 12.77 5.77 15.83
C PRO A 254 12.67 5.99 14.31
N ALA A 255 13.55 5.34 13.55
CA ALA A 255 13.46 5.32 12.09
C ALA A 255 12.20 4.57 11.62
N PRO A 256 11.49 5.05 10.58
CA PRO A 256 11.69 6.31 9.85
C PRO A 256 11.19 7.53 10.63
N ALA A 257 12.09 8.48 10.92
CA ALA A 257 11.81 9.62 11.78
C ALA A 257 11.37 10.85 10.94
N PRO A 258 10.18 11.43 11.18
CA PRO A 258 9.71 12.57 10.42
C PRO A 258 10.47 13.85 10.78
N VAL A 259 10.93 14.57 9.76
CA VAL A 259 11.59 15.87 9.85
C VAL A 259 11.02 16.79 8.78
N HIS A 260 10.77 18.04 9.14
CA HIS A 260 10.34 19.06 8.20
C HIS A 260 11.57 19.74 7.58
N ILE A 261 11.65 19.80 6.26
CA ILE A 261 12.77 20.40 5.53
C ILE A 261 12.28 21.62 4.74
N GLU A 262 12.83 22.77 5.12
CA GLU A 262 12.65 24.05 4.44
C GLU A 262 13.94 24.53 3.79
N CYS A 263 13.82 25.17 2.62
CA CYS A 263 14.90 25.97 2.06
C CYS A 263 14.91 27.38 2.66
N GLU A 264 16.09 27.85 3.09
CA GLU A 264 16.26 29.16 3.74
C GLU A 264 15.68 30.33 2.89
N ASN A 265 15.85 30.27 1.57
CA ASN A 265 15.35 31.30 0.64
C ASN A 265 13.91 31.09 0.15
N ARG A 266 13.12 30.19 0.75
CA ARG A 266 11.73 29.89 0.34
C ARG A 266 11.56 29.68 -1.17
N ALA A 267 12.42 28.86 -1.77
CA ALA A 267 12.24 28.42 -3.15
C ALA A 267 10.91 27.66 -3.31
N GLN A 268 10.17 27.90 -4.42
CA GLN A 268 9.02 27.08 -4.78
C GLN A 268 9.45 25.60 -4.88
N GLY A 269 8.77 24.71 -4.16
CA GLY A 269 9.04 23.26 -4.17
C GLY A 269 9.91 22.71 -3.05
N SER A 270 10.00 23.39 -1.88
CA SER A 270 10.64 22.80 -0.69
C SER A 270 9.98 21.47 -0.30
N PRO A 271 10.75 20.42 0.07
CA PRO A 271 10.24 19.06 0.23
C PRO A 271 9.20 18.88 1.35
N GLY A 272 9.10 19.81 2.31
CA GLY A 272 8.13 19.73 3.40
C GLY A 272 8.49 18.64 4.39
N TRP A 273 7.49 17.92 4.92
CA TRP A 273 7.72 16.77 5.80
C TRP A 273 8.27 15.57 5.02
N VAL A 274 9.36 14.98 5.55
CA VAL A 274 10.07 13.83 4.99
C VAL A 274 10.49 12.87 6.10
N SER A 275 10.61 11.60 5.76
CA SER A 275 11.04 10.55 6.68
C SER A 275 12.55 10.33 6.58
N LEU A 276 13.27 10.51 7.68
CA LEU A 276 14.70 10.26 7.77
C LEU A 276 15.02 8.87 8.34
N PHE A 277 15.99 8.20 7.75
CA PHE A 277 16.56 6.92 8.16
C PHE A 277 17.98 6.79 7.60
N VAL A 278 18.80 5.91 8.16
CA VAL A 278 20.17 5.70 7.65
C VAL A 278 20.12 5.23 6.19
N GLY A 279 20.86 5.91 5.32
CA GLY A 279 20.88 5.69 3.88
C GLY A 279 19.91 6.57 3.08
N CYS A 280 19.07 7.41 3.72
CA CYS A 280 18.18 8.30 2.98
C CYS A 280 18.94 9.38 2.19
N ARG A 281 18.49 9.66 0.95
CA ARG A 281 18.98 10.76 0.10
C ARG A 281 17.82 11.62 -0.34
N ILE A 282 17.81 12.88 0.07
CA ILE A 282 16.70 13.80 -0.14
C ILE A 282 17.16 14.90 -1.10
N PRO A 283 16.64 14.92 -2.34
CA PRO A 283 16.94 15.97 -3.29
C PRO A 283 16.22 17.26 -2.88
N VAL A 284 16.94 18.37 -2.94
CA VAL A 284 16.49 19.70 -2.56
C VAL A 284 16.58 20.59 -3.80
N GLY A 285 15.62 21.51 -3.94
CA GLY A 285 15.48 22.36 -5.12
C GLY A 285 16.75 23.11 -5.54
N ARG A 286 16.88 23.38 -6.84
CA ARG A 286 18.09 23.95 -7.49
C ARG A 286 18.54 25.31 -6.94
N SER A 287 17.62 26.12 -6.41
CA SER A 287 17.88 27.46 -5.87
C SER A 287 18.13 27.51 -4.35
N CYS A 288 18.27 26.34 -3.72
CA CYS A 288 18.51 26.23 -2.30
C CYS A 288 20.02 26.25 -2.01
N HIS A 289 20.45 27.05 -1.03
CA HIS A 289 21.86 27.15 -0.61
C HIS A 289 22.09 26.64 0.82
N ALA A 290 21.04 26.70 1.64
CA ALA A 290 21.01 26.16 2.99
C ALA A 290 19.62 25.59 3.28
N LEU A 291 19.62 24.53 4.08
CA LEU A 291 18.44 23.84 4.57
C LEU A 291 18.18 24.20 6.02
N ILE A 292 16.91 24.33 6.36
CA ILE A 292 16.42 24.35 7.73
C ILE A 292 15.71 23.01 7.96
N LEU A 293 16.32 22.18 8.80
CA LEU A 293 15.69 20.95 9.29
C LEU A 293 14.97 21.29 10.60
N GLN A 294 13.71 20.93 10.70
CA GLN A 294 12.95 21.04 11.92
C GLN A 294 12.46 19.66 12.35
N THR A 295 12.88 19.25 13.54
CA THR A 295 12.50 17.97 14.13
C THR A 295 11.08 18.03 14.67
N LEU A 296 10.52 16.85 14.98
CA LEU A 296 9.17 16.73 15.54
C LEU A 296 9.00 17.43 16.90
N ASP A 297 10.09 17.66 17.64
CA ASP A 297 10.09 18.40 18.92
C ASP A 297 10.39 19.90 18.74
N GLY A 298 10.41 20.38 17.49
CA GLY A 298 10.56 21.79 17.16
C GLY A 298 11.99 22.32 17.18
N ARG A 299 13.01 21.50 17.48
CA ARG A 299 14.41 21.90 17.32
C ARG A 299 14.70 22.18 15.84
N ARG A 300 15.39 23.28 15.58
CA ARG A 300 15.77 23.72 14.24
C ARG A 300 17.28 23.62 14.05
N PHE A 301 17.67 23.06 12.93
CA PHE A 301 19.06 22.90 12.53
C PHE A 301 19.24 23.52 11.16
N ARG A 302 20.23 24.41 11.03
CA ARG A 302 20.64 24.96 9.75
C ARG A 302 21.76 24.11 9.18
N VAL A 303 21.55 23.56 7.99
CA VAL A 303 22.52 22.75 7.26
C VAL A 303 22.92 23.50 6.00
N ALA A 304 24.17 23.94 5.95
CA ALA A 304 24.73 24.67 4.81
C ALA A 304 26.03 23.99 4.35
N SER A 305 26.34 24.12 3.05
CA SER A 305 27.64 23.71 2.53
C SER A 305 28.73 24.62 3.11
N ARG A 306 29.82 24.05 3.64
CA ARG A 306 31.01 24.84 3.96
C ARG A 306 31.70 25.24 2.65
N GLU A 307 31.50 26.47 2.20
CA GLU A 307 32.41 27.08 1.23
C GLU A 307 33.67 27.52 1.98
N GLY A 308 34.83 26.97 1.60
CA GLY A 308 36.13 27.36 2.16
C GLY A 308 36.68 26.43 3.25
N SER A 309 37.02 25.20 2.89
CA SER A 309 38.19 24.51 3.44
C SER A 309 38.75 23.70 2.29
N GLU A 310 40.06 23.77 2.15
CA GLU A 310 40.87 23.33 1.02
C GLU A 310 40.42 22.02 0.41
N ALA A 311 40.65 21.91 -0.91
CA ALA A 311 40.52 20.71 -1.69
C ALA A 311 41.15 19.50 -0.99
N ILE A 312 40.35 18.79 -0.19
CA ILE A 312 40.57 17.38 0.09
C ILE A 312 40.21 16.69 -1.23
N ARG A 313 41.22 16.58 -2.09
CA ARG A 313 41.19 15.62 -3.18
C ARG A 313 40.92 14.25 -2.57
N ALA A 314 39.95 13.57 -3.19
CA ALA A 314 39.59 12.17 -3.04
C ALA A 314 38.97 11.77 -1.69
N ASP A 315 37.63 11.73 -1.68
CA ASP A 315 36.98 10.41 -1.67
C ASP A 315 35.66 10.47 -2.44
N HIS A 316 35.76 10.25 -3.75
CA HIS A 316 34.60 10.02 -4.60
C HIS A 316 34.18 8.57 -4.35
N SER A 317 33.04 8.33 -3.69
CA SER A 317 32.38 7.02 -3.80
C SER A 317 32.24 6.70 -5.30
N PRO A 318 32.60 5.48 -5.72
CA PRO A 318 33.36 5.24 -6.94
C PRO A 318 32.64 5.78 -8.17
N SER A 319 33.31 6.71 -8.86
CA SER A 319 33.08 6.92 -10.28
C SER A 319 33.40 5.60 -10.96
N ARG A 320 32.34 4.86 -11.35
CA ARG A 320 32.41 3.63 -12.16
C ARG A 320 33.55 3.74 -13.17
N SER A 321 34.53 2.85 -13.09
CA SER A 321 35.66 2.88 -14.03
C SER A 321 35.25 2.14 -15.30
N VAL A 322 35.29 2.82 -16.45
CA VAL A 322 34.92 2.23 -17.74
C VAL A 322 36.17 1.70 -18.42
N VAL A 323 36.15 0.45 -18.86
CA VAL A 323 37.27 -0.21 -19.54
C VAL A 323 36.86 -0.55 -20.96
N PHE A 324 37.49 0.10 -21.94
CA PHE A 324 37.33 -0.23 -23.36
C PHE A 324 38.27 -1.36 -23.76
N VAL A 325 37.72 -2.45 -24.29
CA VAL A 325 38.50 -3.55 -24.86
C VAL A 325 38.41 -3.48 -26.39
N CYS A 326 39.56 -3.47 -27.05
CA CYS A 326 39.64 -3.30 -28.51
C CYS A 326 40.75 -4.17 -29.14
N ALA A 327 40.56 -4.61 -30.38
CA ALA A 327 41.58 -5.31 -31.15
C ALA A 327 42.63 -4.33 -31.70
N SER A 328 43.80 -4.83 -32.11
CA SER A 328 44.97 -4.04 -32.57
C SER A 328 44.77 -3.23 -33.87
N GLY A 329 43.54 -3.03 -34.34
CA GLY A 329 43.17 -2.09 -35.41
C GLY A 329 42.15 -1.02 -34.97
N ASP A 330 41.58 -1.14 -33.77
CA ASP A 330 40.45 -0.35 -33.29
C ASP A 330 40.84 0.64 -32.18
N GLU A 331 42.12 0.70 -31.83
CA GLU A 331 42.65 1.54 -30.75
C GLU A 331 42.33 3.02 -30.96
N LYS A 332 42.46 3.52 -32.19
CA LYS A 332 42.15 4.93 -32.53
C LYS A 332 40.70 5.29 -32.16
N HIS A 333 39.78 4.37 -32.42
CA HIS A 333 38.36 4.51 -32.10
C HIS A 333 38.11 4.44 -30.59
N ALA A 334 38.76 3.52 -29.89
CA ALA A 334 38.70 3.39 -28.43
C ALA A 334 39.25 4.62 -27.71
N PHE A 335 40.42 5.12 -28.11
CA PHE A 335 41.05 6.30 -27.50
C PHE A 335 40.24 7.57 -27.74
N ARG A 336 39.60 7.72 -28.90
CA ARG A 336 38.75 8.88 -29.21
C ARG A 336 37.50 8.91 -28.32
N LEU A 337 36.80 7.78 -28.16
CA LEU A 337 35.67 7.67 -27.23
C LEU A 337 36.11 7.87 -25.77
N ALA A 338 37.26 7.31 -25.39
CA ALA A 338 37.80 7.49 -24.04
C ALA A 338 38.14 8.95 -23.74
N ASP A 339 38.71 9.72 -24.69
CA ASP A 339 38.99 11.15 -24.49
C ASP A 339 37.71 11.96 -24.32
N LEU A 340 36.68 11.69 -25.14
CA LEU A 340 35.38 12.37 -25.05
C LEU A 340 34.68 12.11 -23.71
N LEU A 341 34.71 10.86 -23.23
CA LEU A 341 34.13 10.48 -21.93
C LEU A 341 34.91 11.05 -20.74
N LYS A 342 36.24 11.10 -20.83
CA LYS A 342 37.10 11.74 -19.81
C LYS A 342 36.79 13.23 -19.66
N ARG A 343 36.54 13.94 -20.77
CA ARG A 343 36.12 15.35 -20.76
C ARG A 343 34.76 15.57 -20.10
N GLN A 344 33.94 14.52 -20.00
CA GLN A 344 32.64 14.51 -19.32
C GLN A 344 32.72 14.00 -17.87
N GLY A 345 33.93 13.80 -17.33
CA GLY A 345 34.16 13.44 -15.92
C GLY A 345 34.11 11.93 -15.62
N VAL A 346 34.12 11.06 -16.63
CA VAL A 346 34.13 9.60 -16.46
C VAL A 346 35.56 9.07 -16.38
N SER A 347 35.84 8.17 -15.43
CA SER A 347 37.12 7.46 -15.36
C SER A 347 37.15 6.37 -16.43
N VAL A 348 38.03 6.50 -17.43
CA VAL A 348 38.11 5.56 -18.57
C VAL A 348 39.53 5.05 -18.80
N ARG A 349 39.66 3.73 -18.99
CA ARG A 349 40.88 3.04 -19.44
C ARG A 349 40.61 2.31 -20.76
N VAL A 350 41.64 2.17 -21.59
CA VAL A 350 41.60 1.40 -22.84
C VAL A 350 42.61 0.26 -22.69
N GLU A 351 42.17 -0.97 -22.93
CA GLU A 351 43.00 -2.17 -22.86
C GLU A 351 43.01 -2.90 -24.22
N PRO A 352 44.19 -3.35 -24.70
CA PRO A 352 44.28 -4.24 -25.84
C PRO A 352 43.58 -5.57 -25.53
N LEU A 353 42.86 -6.13 -26.50
CA LEU A 353 42.18 -7.43 -26.38
C LEU A 353 43.16 -8.52 -25.90
N ALA A 354 44.38 -8.54 -26.43
CA ALA A 354 45.44 -9.48 -26.03
C ALA A 354 45.93 -9.31 -24.58
N ALA A 355 45.85 -8.10 -24.01
CA ALA A 355 46.22 -7.84 -22.61
C ALA A 355 45.08 -8.23 -21.66
N SER A 356 43.83 -7.98 -22.08
CA SER A 356 42.63 -8.43 -21.35
C SER A 356 42.56 -9.96 -21.25
N MET A 357 42.91 -10.68 -22.34
CA MET A 357 43.00 -12.14 -22.36
C MET A 357 44.01 -12.74 -21.36
N ARG A 358 45.06 -11.99 -20.98
CA ARG A 358 46.08 -12.46 -20.00
C ARG A 358 45.68 -12.25 -18.55
N LYS A 359 44.71 -11.37 -18.28
CA LYS A 359 44.24 -11.04 -16.92
C LYS A 359 43.15 -11.96 -16.40
N MET A 360 42.55 -12.81 -17.25
CA MET A 360 41.57 -13.79 -16.81
C MET A 360 42.27 -14.97 -16.12
N PRO A 361 42.00 -15.24 -14.83
CA PRO A 361 42.48 -16.46 -14.17
C PRO A 361 41.64 -17.66 -14.65
N ASP A 362 42.25 -18.85 -14.69
CA ASP A 362 41.55 -20.14 -14.92
C ASP A 362 40.54 -20.51 -13.79
N SER A 363 40.34 -19.60 -12.84
CA SER A 363 39.56 -19.75 -11.62
C SER A 363 38.80 -18.46 -11.35
N ALA A 364 37.54 -18.58 -10.91
CA ALA A 364 36.58 -17.51 -10.62
C ALA A 364 36.99 -16.57 -9.45
N ALA A 365 38.18 -15.98 -9.53
CA ALA A 365 38.62 -14.92 -8.63
C ALA A 365 38.03 -13.58 -9.11
N ALA A 366 37.36 -12.89 -8.19
CA ALA A 366 36.51 -11.74 -8.41
C ALA A 366 37.18 -10.60 -9.20
N ALA A 367 36.64 -10.27 -10.37
CA ALA A 367 36.81 -8.95 -10.95
C ALA A 367 36.12 -7.89 -10.08
N ASP A 368 36.66 -6.68 -10.11
CA ASP A 368 36.10 -5.56 -9.37
C ASP A 368 34.66 -5.26 -9.88
N PRO A 369 33.63 -5.41 -9.03
CA PRO A 369 32.22 -5.25 -9.42
C PRO A 369 31.85 -3.82 -9.85
N ASP A 370 32.73 -2.84 -9.62
CA ASP A 370 32.53 -1.44 -9.99
C ASP A 370 33.15 -1.03 -11.34
N GLU A 371 33.77 -1.98 -12.07
CA GLU A 371 34.27 -1.75 -13.44
C GLU A 371 33.22 -2.08 -14.52
N GLN A 372 33.00 -1.16 -15.47
CA GLN A 372 32.12 -1.35 -16.62
C GLN A 372 32.92 -1.66 -17.89
N LEU A 373 32.74 -2.85 -18.45
CA LEU A 373 33.42 -3.25 -19.68
C LEU A 373 32.63 -2.82 -20.93
N VAL A 374 33.31 -2.15 -21.86
CA VAL A 374 32.83 -1.77 -23.19
C VAL A 374 33.69 -2.45 -24.24
N VAL A 375 33.08 -3.19 -25.16
CA VAL A 375 33.86 -3.92 -26.18
C VAL A 375 33.56 -3.44 -27.57
N LEU A 376 34.63 -3.16 -28.31
CA LEU A 376 34.57 -2.76 -29.71
C LEU A 376 34.66 -3.99 -30.61
N TRP A 377 33.70 -4.16 -31.51
CA TRP A 377 33.62 -5.26 -32.46
C TRP A 377 33.88 -4.77 -33.88
N SER A 378 34.86 -5.36 -34.55
CA SER A 378 35.24 -5.07 -35.93
C SER A 378 35.75 -6.33 -36.62
N ARG A 379 36.08 -6.24 -37.92
CA ARG A 379 36.83 -7.27 -38.65
C ARG A 379 38.15 -7.64 -37.98
N HIS A 380 38.81 -6.71 -37.29
CA HIS A 380 40.07 -6.97 -36.57
C HIS A 380 39.80 -7.79 -35.30
N ALA A 381 38.68 -7.55 -34.63
CA ALA A 381 38.24 -8.37 -33.49
C ALA A 381 37.80 -9.77 -33.94
N ALA A 382 37.12 -9.89 -35.08
CA ALA A 382 36.74 -11.18 -35.65
C ALA A 382 37.96 -12.02 -36.08
N SER A 383 38.96 -11.40 -36.73
CA SER A 383 40.22 -12.08 -37.08
C SER A 383 41.02 -12.49 -35.84
N ALA A 384 40.98 -11.71 -34.76
CA ALA A 384 41.59 -12.11 -33.49
C ALA A 384 40.90 -13.34 -32.86
N MET A 385 39.60 -13.51 -33.09
CA MET A 385 38.81 -14.65 -32.60
C MET A 385 39.09 -15.95 -33.35
N GLU A 386 39.42 -15.89 -34.64
CA GLU A 386 39.81 -17.08 -35.42
C GLU A 386 41.12 -17.71 -34.91
N ASN A 387 42.02 -16.90 -34.33
CA ASN A 387 43.30 -17.37 -33.82
C ASN A 387 43.21 -18.06 -32.44
N ASP A 388 42.18 -17.77 -31.63
CA ASP A 388 41.98 -18.35 -30.29
C ASP A 388 40.50 -18.28 -29.85
N PRO A 389 39.63 -19.15 -30.41
CA PRO A 389 38.18 -18.99 -30.29
C PRO A 389 37.64 -19.22 -28.86
N GLU A 390 38.27 -20.06 -28.04
CA GLU A 390 37.81 -20.31 -26.66
C GLU A 390 38.14 -19.14 -25.72
N ARG A 391 39.35 -18.59 -25.77
CA ARG A 391 39.74 -17.47 -24.92
C ARG A 391 39.03 -16.19 -25.30
N VAL A 392 38.84 -15.94 -26.58
CA VAL A 392 38.04 -14.80 -27.04
C VAL A 392 36.59 -14.99 -26.59
N ARG A 393 35.97 -16.16 -26.80
CA ARG A 393 34.60 -16.42 -26.30
C ARG A 393 34.44 -16.22 -24.80
N ASN A 394 35.47 -16.53 -24.00
CA ASN A 394 35.48 -16.25 -22.55
C ASN A 394 35.57 -14.76 -22.23
N VAL A 395 36.36 -13.98 -22.98
CA VAL A 395 36.32 -12.52 -22.90
C VAL A 395 34.90 -12.03 -23.18
N PHE A 396 34.13 -12.63 -24.09
CA PHE A 396 32.76 -12.24 -24.44
C PHE A 396 31.65 -12.98 -23.66
N SER A 397 31.98 -13.82 -22.67
CA SER A 397 31.03 -14.66 -21.92
C SER A 397 30.75 -14.10 -20.51
N PRO A 398 29.47 -13.97 -20.09
CA PRO A 398 29.10 -13.42 -18.78
C PRO A 398 29.64 -14.21 -17.58
N ALA A 399 29.92 -15.50 -17.76
CA ALA A 399 30.28 -16.42 -16.68
C ALA A 399 31.76 -16.32 -16.24
N ALA A 400 32.63 -15.81 -17.12
CA ALA A 400 34.08 -15.84 -16.90
C ALA A 400 34.63 -14.53 -16.31
N SER A 401 33.98 -13.38 -16.54
CA SER A 401 34.59 -12.09 -16.19
C SER A 401 34.30 -11.60 -14.77
N GLY A 402 33.25 -12.05 -14.07
CA GLY A 402 32.83 -11.50 -12.77
C GLY A 402 32.39 -10.02 -12.78
N ALA A 403 32.91 -9.22 -13.72
CA ALA A 403 32.48 -7.87 -14.07
C ALA A 403 31.28 -7.93 -15.01
N ALA A 404 30.27 -7.10 -14.76
CA ALA A 404 29.05 -7.05 -15.55
C ALA A 404 29.34 -6.52 -16.97
N TYR A 405 29.38 -7.41 -17.96
CA TYR A 405 29.41 -7.06 -19.38
C TYR A 405 28.19 -6.21 -19.73
N ARG A 406 28.38 -4.94 -20.13
CA ARG A 406 27.24 -4.03 -20.31
C ARG A 406 27.10 -3.38 -21.69
N LEU A 407 28.15 -3.27 -22.51
CA LEU A 407 28.03 -2.61 -23.82
C LEU A 407 28.93 -3.20 -24.92
N LEU A 408 28.32 -3.58 -26.05
CA LEU A 408 29.03 -3.94 -27.28
C LEU A 408 28.81 -2.86 -28.35
N ILE A 409 29.89 -2.40 -28.98
CA ILE A 409 29.87 -1.39 -30.04
C ILE A 409 30.38 -2.00 -31.34
N GLY A 410 29.53 -2.14 -32.35
CA GLY A 410 29.91 -2.57 -33.70
C GLY A 410 30.53 -1.41 -34.48
N LEU A 411 31.75 -1.61 -34.99
CA LEU A 411 32.50 -0.60 -35.76
C LEU A 411 32.35 -0.77 -37.27
N ASP A 412 32.04 -1.98 -37.74
CA ASP A 412 31.85 -2.30 -39.15
C ASP A 412 30.75 -3.37 -39.33
N ARG A 413 30.44 -3.71 -40.58
CA ARG A 413 29.39 -4.71 -40.92
C ARG A 413 29.84 -6.16 -40.72
N THR A 414 30.87 -6.41 -39.91
CA THR A 414 31.34 -7.76 -39.63
C THR A 414 30.30 -8.51 -38.80
N PRO A 415 29.84 -9.69 -39.25
CA PRO A 415 28.87 -10.47 -38.51
C PRO A 415 29.43 -10.88 -37.15
N LEU A 416 28.58 -10.78 -36.12
CA LEU A 416 28.87 -11.31 -34.80
C LEU A 416 28.77 -12.85 -34.80
N PRO A 417 29.62 -13.57 -34.04
CA PRO A 417 29.57 -15.02 -33.96
C PRO A 417 28.31 -15.54 -33.25
N GLU A 418 27.84 -16.71 -33.70
CA GLU A 418 26.71 -17.41 -33.08
C GLU A 418 27.06 -17.88 -31.65
N GLY A 419 26.23 -17.53 -30.67
CA GLY A 419 26.44 -17.89 -29.26
C GLY A 419 26.68 -16.71 -28.32
N ILE A 420 26.99 -15.51 -28.83
CA ILE A 420 26.95 -14.25 -28.04
C ILE A 420 25.48 -13.84 -27.87
N GLY A 421 24.78 -14.53 -26.96
CA GLY A 421 23.36 -14.34 -26.66
C GLY A 421 22.65 -15.54 -26.03
N ALA A 422 23.22 -16.75 -26.14
CA ALA A 422 22.57 -17.98 -25.66
C ALA A 422 22.74 -18.25 -24.14
N GLY A 423 23.30 -17.31 -23.38
CA GLY A 423 23.49 -17.42 -21.92
C GLY A 423 23.48 -16.09 -21.17
N GLY A 424 22.96 -15.02 -21.80
CA GLY A 424 22.99 -13.64 -21.28
C GLY A 424 23.50 -12.68 -22.34
N ALA A 425 22.58 -11.94 -22.99
CA ALA A 425 22.94 -10.91 -23.95
C ALA A 425 23.68 -9.75 -23.26
N PRO A 426 24.54 -8.98 -23.98
CA PRO A 426 25.05 -7.71 -23.45
C PRO A 426 23.87 -6.79 -23.10
N ALA A 427 23.96 -6.05 -22.00
CA ALA A 427 22.86 -5.20 -21.53
C ALA A 427 22.43 -4.13 -22.55
N ALA A 428 23.35 -3.68 -23.42
CA ALA A 428 23.07 -2.80 -24.55
C ALA A 428 24.01 -3.07 -25.73
N ARG A 429 23.54 -2.77 -26.95
CA ARG A 429 24.30 -2.84 -28.21
C ARG A 429 24.19 -1.51 -28.94
N LEU A 430 25.32 -0.99 -29.42
CA LEU A 430 25.39 0.18 -30.29
C LEU A 430 26.01 -0.23 -31.62
N ASP A 431 25.44 0.23 -32.72
CA ASP A 431 25.98 0.01 -34.06
C ASP A 431 26.45 1.35 -34.64
N PHE A 432 27.77 1.46 -34.85
CA PHE A 432 28.42 2.61 -35.45
C PHE A 432 28.93 2.30 -36.87
N SER A 433 28.54 1.16 -37.46
CA SER A 433 29.01 0.70 -38.78
C SER A 433 28.62 1.62 -39.95
N GLU A 434 27.58 2.45 -39.79
CA GLU A 434 27.10 3.39 -40.81
C GLU A 434 27.55 4.84 -40.57
N ARG A 435 28.25 5.12 -39.46
CA ARG A 435 28.62 6.49 -39.07
C ARG A 435 30.03 6.83 -39.53
N SER A 436 30.17 7.97 -40.21
CA SER A 436 31.42 8.42 -40.84
C SER A 436 32.58 8.55 -39.85
N ALA A 437 33.82 8.58 -40.39
CA ALA A 437 35.10 8.52 -39.69
C ALA A 437 35.36 9.59 -38.60
N ASP A 438 34.43 10.51 -38.35
CA ASP A 438 34.52 11.55 -37.32
C ASP A 438 33.45 11.38 -36.23
N TRP A 439 33.70 10.42 -35.34
CA TRP A 439 32.91 10.28 -34.11
C TRP A 439 33.12 11.49 -33.21
N GLY A 440 32.02 12.09 -32.77
CA GLY A 440 31.97 13.32 -32.01
C GLY A 440 31.14 13.18 -30.73
N ARG A 441 30.50 14.27 -30.32
CA ARG A 441 29.73 14.33 -29.07
C ARG A 441 28.54 13.36 -29.06
N ASP A 442 27.96 13.07 -30.22
CA ASP A 442 26.76 12.23 -30.33
C ASP A 442 27.07 10.76 -30.04
N GLU A 443 28.22 10.25 -30.50
CA GLU A 443 28.69 8.90 -30.18
C GLU A 443 29.05 8.78 -28.70
N ALA A 444 29.73 9.78 -28.14
CA ALA A 444 30.02 9.82 -26.71
C ALA A 444 28.74 9.89 -25.86
N GLN A 445 27.74 10.66 -26.29
CA GLN A 445 26.43 10.75 -25.63
C GLN A 445 25.64 9.44 -25.75
N ALA A 446 25.72 8.74 -26.89
CA ALA A 446 25.11 7.41 -27.06
C ALA A 446 25.76 6.37 -26.15
N VAL A 447 27.10 6.39 -26.05
CA VAL A 447 27.86 5.52 -25.14
C VAL A 447 27.53 5.86 -23.68
N LEU A 448 27.50 7.15 -23.30
CA LEU A 448 27.05 7.56 -21.97
C LEU A 448 25.62 7.11 -21.69
N SER A 449 24.69 7.31 -22.61
CA SER A 449 23.30 6.89 -22.44
C SER A 449 23.19 5.37 -22.25
N ALA A 450 24.03 4.60 -22.93
CA ALA A 450 24.09 3.15 -22.76
C ALA A 450 24.78 2.72 -21.46
N LEU A 451 25.82 3.43 -21.01
CA LEU A 451 26.51 3.19 -19.73
C LEU A 451 25.72 3.66 -18.49
N SER A 452 24.92 4.71 -18.67
CA SER A 452 23.98 5.30 -17.71
C SER A 452 22.62 4.63 -17.74
N SER A 453 22.31 3.82 -18.77
CA SER A 453 21.20 2.88 -18.70
C SER A 453 21.40 2.12 -17.40
N GLU A 454 20.44 2.30 -16.49
CA GLU A 454 20.56 1.93 -15.09
C GLU A 454 21.02 0.47 -15.00
N ARG A 455 21.61 0.06 -13.85
CA ARG A 455 21.78 -1.37 -13.53
C ARG A 455 20.58 -2.13 -14.12
N PRO A 456 20.73 -3.33 -14.74
CA PRO A 456 19.54 -4.15 -14.92
C PRO A 456 18.90 -4.15 -13.54
N VAL A 457 17.73 -3.52 -13.45
CA VAL A 457 16.89 -3.45 -12.26
C VAL A 457 16.89 -4.88 -11.74
N VAL A 458 17.67 -5.15 -10.69
CA VAL A 458 17.74 -6.50 -10.15
C VAL A 458 16.41 -6.65 -9.44
N LEU A 459 15.48 -7.29 -10.12
CA LEU A 459 14.24 -7.72 -9.53
C LEU A 459 14.61 -8.93 -8.69
N GLN A 460 14.53 -8.79 -7.37
CA GLN A 460 14.72 -9.92 -6.47
C GLN A 460 13.35 -10.54 -6.23
N VAL A 461 13.24 -11.86 -6.39
CA VAL A 461 12.02 -12.60 -6.08
C VAL A 461 12.08 -13.02 -4.62
N LEU A 462 11.14 -12.52 -3.82
CA LEU A 462 10.90 -13.07 -2.49
C LEU A 462 10.10 -14.35 -2.65
N ARG A 463 10.73 -15.48 -2.37
CA ARG A 463 10.08 -16.78 -2.36
C ARG A 463 9.27 -16.97 -1.07
N SER A 464 8.34 -17.92 -1.09
CA SER A 464 7.49 -18.26 0.06
C SER A 464 8.26 -18.76 1.29
N ASP A 465 9.52 -19.17 1.11
CA ASP A 465 10.45 -19.57 2.19
C ASP A 465 11.29 -18.38 2.72
N HIS A 466 10.94 -17.15 2.34
CA HIS A 466 11.64 -15.91 2.69
C HIS A 466 13.05 -15.78 2.14
N THR A 467 13.43 -16.60 1.15
CA THR A 467 14.69 -16.43 0.42
C THR A 467 14.54 -15.42 -0.71
N LEU A 468 15.60 -14.63 -0.95
CA LEU A 468 15.68 -13.67 -2.04
C LEU A 468 16.55 -14.25 -3.15
N GLU A 469 15.94 -14.52 -4.31
CA GLU A 469 16.63 -14.97 -5.51
C GLU A 469 16.55 -13.91 -6.61
N GLU A 470 17.50 -13.89 -7.54
CA GLU A 470 17.41 -13.01 -8.71
C GLU A 470 16.31 -13.50 -9.67
N PHE A 471 15.48 -12.58 -10.18
CA PHE A 471 14.44 -12.89 -11.17
C PHE A 471 15.08 -13.36 -12.48
N ARG A 472 14.88 -14.64 -12.82
CA ARG A 472 15.41 -15.28 -14.03
C ARG A 472 14.28 -15.57 -15.04
N PRO A 473 14.21 -14.85 -16.17
CA PRO A 473 13.17 -15.05 -17.19
C PRO A 473 13.13 -16.47 -17.77
N ALA A 474 14.28 -17.13 -17.89
CA ALA A 474 14.38 -18.50 -18.40
C ALA A 474 13.65 -19.52 -17.50
N ARG A 475 13.65 -19.30 -16.18
CA ARG A 475 12.93 -20.16 -15.23
C ARG A 475 11.42 -19.96 -15.35
N LEU A 476 11.00 -18.70 -15.45
CA LEU A 476 9.60 -18.36 -15.71
C LEU A 476 9.10 -18.93 -17.05
N ALA A 477 9.93 -18.87 -18.10
CA ALA A 477 9.62 -19.45 -19.40
C ALA A 477 9.43 -20.97 -19.32
N ALA A 478 10.23 -21.68 -18.52
CA ALA A 478 10.05 -23.12 -18.31
C ALA A 478 8.71 -23.42 -17.60
N ASP A 479 8.39 -22.65 -16.56
CA ASP A 479 7.14 -22.82 -15.80
C ASP A 479 5.90 -22.53 -16.67
N VAL A 480 5.96 -21.51 -17.52
CA VAL A 480 4.92 -21.14 -18.48
C VAL A 480 4.81 -22.16 -19.62
N ALA A 481 5.93 -22.70 -20.11
CA ALA A 481 5.90 -23.70 -21.16
C ALA A 481 5.12 -24.93 -20.72
N GLU A 482 5.25 -25.37 -19.47
CA GLU A 482 4.56 -26.54 -18.95
C GLU A 482 3.02 -26.43 -18.95
N VAL A 483 2.47 -25.22 -18.93
CA VAL A 483 1.01 -25.00 -18.91
C VAL A 483 0.44 -24.66 -20.28
N LEU A 484 1.28 -24.33 -21.25
CA LEU A 484 0.86 -24.03 -22.62
C LEU A 484 0.55 -25.32 -23.40
N PRO A 485 -0.37 -25.25 -24.38
CA PRO A 485 -0.68 -26.37 -25.26
C PRO A 485 0.59 -26.92 -25.93
N ALA A 486 0.65 -28.25 -26.11
CA ALA A 486 1.78 -28.93 -26.73
C ALA A 486 1.80 -28.74 -28.27
N THR A 487 1.99 -27.50 -28.72
CA THR A 487 2.09 -27.12 -30.13
C THR A 487 3.54 -26.85 -30.54
N PRO A 488 3.90 -27.01 -31.83
CA PRO A 488 5.17 -26.51 -32.36
C PRO A 488 5.37 -25.03 -31.99
N GLY A 489 6.55 -24.67 -31.47
CA GLY A 489 6.83 -23.30 -31.00
C GLY A 489 6.39 -22.98 -29.55
N ARG A 490 5.95 -23.98 -28.76
CA ARG A 490 5.60 -23.80 -27.32
C ARG A 490 6.70 -23.07 -26.54
N GLN A 491 7.95 -23.46 -26.74
CA GLN A 491 9.08 -22.92 -26.00
C GLN A 491 9.40 -21.48 -26.39
N GLU A 492 9.28 -21.14 -27.68
CA GLU A 492 9.47 -19.78 -28.18
C GLU A 492 8.39 -18.84 -27.65
N ARG A 493 7.12 -19.30 -27.66
CA ARG A 493 5.99 -18.57 -27.09
C ARG A 493 6.14 -18.33 -25.58
N ALA A 494 6.55 -19.34 -24.83
CA ALA A 494 6.77 -19.22 -23.39
C ALA A 494 7.92 -18.24 -23.07
N SER A 495 9.00 -18.29 -23.84
CA SER A 495 10.12 -17.36 -23.72
C SER A 495 9.71 -15.91 -24.06
N ALA A 496 8.92 -15.71 -25.13
CA ALA A 496 8.41 -14.40 -25.49
C ALA A 496 7.50 -13.80 -24.40
N LEU A 497 6.65 -14.63 -23.78
CA LEU A 497 5.78 -14.19 -22.68
C LEU A 497 6.59 -13.81 -21.42
N ALA A 498 7.61 -14.60 -21.07
CA ALA A 498 8.49 -14.31 -19.94
C ALA A 498 9.26 -12.99 -20.14
N GLN A 499 9.76 -12.73 -21.35
CA GLN A 499 10.41 -11.46 -21.71
C GLN A 499 9.44 -10.27 -21.64
N GLN A 500 8.18 -10.45 -22.07
CA GLN A 500 7.15 -9.41 -21.97
C GLN A 500 6.82 -9.05 -20.51
N ILE A 501 6.76 -10.05 -19.62
CA ILE A 501 6.51 -9.86 -18.19
C ILE A 501 7.69 -9.16 -17.53
N GLU A 502 8.92 -9.57 -17.85
CA GLU A 502 10.13 -8.89 -17.38
C GLU A 502 10.12 -7.41 -17.79
N ALA A 503 9.83 -7.10 -19.05
CA ALA A 503 9.74 -5.73 -19.55
C ALA A 503 8.60 -4.93 -18.88
N SER A 504 7.50 -5.58 -18.49
CA SER A 504 6.41 -4.97 -17.71
C SER A 504 6.89 -4.60 -16.29
N LEU A 505 7.55 -5.53 -15.60
CA LEU A 505 8.05 -5.33 -14.23
C LEU A 505 9.13 -4.25 -14.18
N ARG A 506 10.08 -4.26 -15.12
CA ARG A 506 11.13 -3.25 -15.25
C ARG A 506 10.56 -1.85 -15.50
N ARG A 507 9.48 -1.73 -16.28
CA ARG A 507 8.79 -0.43 -16.51
C ARG A 507 8.12 0.13 -15.26
N ARG A 508 7.51 -0.73 -14.43
CA ARG A 508 6.87 -0.30 -13.17
C ARG A 508 7.89 0.01 -12.07
N ARG A 509 9.04 -0.66 -12.11
CA ARG A 509 10.11 -0.50 -11.13
C ARG A 509 11.42 -0.10 -11.82
N PRO A 510 11.53 1.14 -12.30
CA PRO A 510 12.72 1.59 -13.03
C PRO A 510 14.00 1.57 -12.17
N ARG A 511 13.90 1.52 -10.82
CA ARG A 511 15.06 1.56 -9.91
C ARG A 511 15.47 0.22 -9.26
N GLY A 512 14.78 -0.88 -9.51
CA GLY A 512 15.00 -2.17 -8.79
C GLY A 512 13.89 -2.50 -7.79
N GLY A 513 14.00 -3.65 -7.13
CA GLY A 513 13.18 -3.96 -5.94
C GLY A 513 12.84 -5.43 -5.77
N ILE A 514 12.24 -5.72 -4.61
CA ILE A 514 11.73 -7.06 -4.28
C ILE A 514 10.33 -7.23 -4.88
N VAL A 515 10.14 -8.28 -5.66
CA VAL A 515 8.88 -8.69 -6.28
C VAL A 515 8.47 -10.02 -5.64
N ASP A 516 7.24 -10.08 -5.14
CA ASP A 516 6.73 -11.33 -4.56
C ASP A 516 6.41 -12.33 -5.69
N THR A 517 6.65 -13.62 -5.44
CA THR A 517 6.11 -14.72 -6.25
C THR A 517 4.62 -14.58 -6.59
N VAL A 518 3.80 -14.03 -5.70
CA VAL A 518 2.37 -13.74 -5.93
C VAL A 518 2.17 -12.66 -6.99
N GLU A 519 3.00 -11.61 -6.96
CA GLU A 519 2.97 -10.51 -7.93
C GLU A 519 3.39 -11.00 -9.34
N ILE A 520 4.40 -11.87 -9.42
CA ILE A 520 4.82 -12.52 -10.66
C ILE A 520 3.73 -13.44 -11.21
N GLY A 521 3.11 -14.25 -10.34
CA GLY A 521 2.01 -15.14 -10.72
C GLY A 521 0.83 -14.38 -11.33
N GLY A 522 0.47 -13.23 -10.75
CA GLY A 522 -0.58 -12.35 -11.30
C GLY A 522 -0.22 -11.70 -12.64
N GLU A 523 1.05 -11.40 -12.92
CA GLU A 523 1.47 -10.92 -14.24
C GLU A 523 1.42 -12.03 -15.31
N VAL A 524 1.81 -13.26 -14.96
CA VAL A 524 1.75 -14.42 -15.86
C VAL A 524 0.32 -14.75 -16.25
N GLU A 525 -0.59 -14.83 -15.27
CA GLU A 525 -2.00 -15.10 -15.50
C GLU A 525 -2.61 -14.05 -16.43
N ARG A 526 -2.32 -12.76 -16.18
CA ARG A 526 -2.76 -11.65 -17.06
C ARG A 526 -2.15 -11.72 -18.46
N ALA A 527 -0.91 -12.19 -18.60
CA ALA A 527 -0.26 -12.32 -19.89
C ALA A 527 -0.86 -13.47 -20.71
N LEU A 528 -1.11 -14.63 -20.08
CA LEU A 528 -1.76 -15.80 -20.70
C LEU A 528 -3.22 -15.49 -21.09
N VAL A 529 -3.99 -14.82 -20.23
CA VAL A 529 -5.36 -14.39 -20.54
C VAL A 529 -5.40 -13.41 -21.72
N ARG A 530 -4.43 -12.50 -21.83
CA ARG A 530 -4.32 -11.58 -22.99
C ARG A 530 -3.94 -12.31 -24.28
N ALA A 531 -3.20 -13.40 -24.19
CA ALA A 531 -2.89 -14.26 -25.32
C ALA A 531 -4.08 -15.16 -25.73
N GLY A 532 -5.21 -15.11 -25.01
CA GLY A 532 -6.37 -15.99 -25.21
C GLY A 532 -6.19 -17.39 -24.61
N GLU A 533 -5.09 -17.63 -23.91
CA GLU A 533 -4.71 -18.92 -23.33
C GLU A 533 -5.32 -19.09 -21.92
N HIS A 534 -6.65 -19.04 -21.84
CA HIS A 534 -7.38 -19.06 -20.57
C HIS A 534 -7.18 -20.36 -19.78
N GLU A 535 -7.06 -21.50 -20.46
CA GLU A 535 -6.79 -22.80 -19.84
C GLU A 535 -5.36 -22.86 -19.28
N ALA A 536 -4.37 -22.36 -20.02
CA ALA A 536 -2.99 -22.28 -19.54
C ALA A 536 -2.87 -21.33 -18.34
N ALA A 537 -3.59 -20.20 -18.34
CA ALA A 537 -3.65 -19.27 -17.21
C ALA A 537 -4.19 -19.94 -15.95
N ARG A 538 -5.26 -20.73 -16.10
CA ARG A 538 -5.85 -21.51 -15.01
C ARG A 538 -4.89 -22.60 -14.51
N ALA A 539 -4.29 -23.37 -15.41
CA ALA A 539 -3.32 -24.42 -15.05
C ALA A 539 -2.09 -23.84 -14.33
N TYR A 540 -1.62 -22.66 -14.74
CA TYR A 540 -0.53 -21.95 -14.07
C TYR A 540 -0.89 -21.52 -12.64
N ALA A 541 -2.07 -20.92 -12.46
CA ALA A 541 -2.56 -20.51 -11.14
C ALA A 541 -2.76 -21.71 -10.19
N GLU A 542 -3.28 -22.82 -10.70
CA GLU A 542 -3.44 -24.07 -9.95
C GLU A 542 -2.09 -24.69 -9.56
N ARG A 543 -1.05 -24.54 -10.40
CA ARG A 543 0.31 -25.02 -10.11
C ARG A 543 1.03 -24.17 -9.05
N GLY A 544 0.84 -22.84 -9.07
CA GLY A 544 1.36 -21.93 -8.04
C GLY A 544 0.82 -22.23 -6.63
N LEU A 545 -0.42 -22.72 -6.53
CA LEU A 545 -1.03 -23.20 -5.28
C LEU A 545 -0.46 -24.55 -4.80
N ARG A 546 -0.05 -25.43 -5.73
CA ARG A 546 0.56 -26.74 -5.42
C ARG A 546 2.02 -26.65 -4.95
N GLY A 547 2.72 -25.54 -5.22
CA GLY A 547 4.08 -25.28 -4.73
C GLY A 547 4.21 -25.17 -3.20
N LEU A 548 3.09 -25.11 -2.46
CA LEU A 548 3.01 -25.15 -0.99
C LEU A 548 2.90 -26.58 -0.43
N SER A 549 2.92 -27.61 -1.27
CA SER A 549 2.93 -29.00 -0.85
C SER A 549 3.80 -29.80 -1.81
N SER A 550 5.04 -30.06 -1.39
CA SER A 550 5.77 -31.20 -1.92
C SER A 550 5.06 -32.46 -1.46
N ASP A 551 4.13 -32.98 -2.26
CA ASP A 551 4.08 -34.42 -2.47
C ASP A 551 3.50 -34.76 -3.85
N ARG A 552 4.14 -35.74 -4.49
CA ARG A 552 3.77 -36.24 -5.81
C ARG A 552 2.55 -37.15 -5.71
N GLY A 553 1.66 -37.03 -6.70
CA GLY A 553 0.78 -38.13 -7.12
C GLY A 553 -0.71 -37.86 -6.96
N ARG A 554 -1.40 -37.62 -8.09
CA ARG A 554 -2.39 -38.52 -8.72
C ARG A 554 -3.28 -37.74 -9.72
N ASP A 555 -3.60 -38.43 -10.81
CA ASP A 555 -4.36 -37.98 -11.99
C ASP A 555 -5.87 -37.70 -11.76
N PRO A 556 -6.54 -37.01 -12.71
CA PRO A 556 -7.87 -36.41 -12.59
C PRO A 556 -9.01 -37.26 -13.17
N ALA A 557 -10.22 -37.11 -12.62
CA ALA A 557 -11.52 -37.50 -13.21
C ALA A 557 -12.61 -36.88 -12.32
N GLN A 558 -13.74 -36.32 -12.74
CA GLN A 558 -14.46 -36.15 -14.01
C GLN A 558 -15.53 -35.07 -13.72
N THR A 559 -15.88 -34.25 -14.70
CA THR A 559 -17.04 -33.34 -14.65
C THR A 559 -18.23 -34.00 -15.35
N PRO A 560 -19.47 -33.78 -14.88
CA PRO A 560 -20.57 -33.53 -15.84
C PRO A 560 -21.53 -32.41 -15.37
N SER A 561 -21.78 -31.37 -16.18
CA SER A 561 -22.89 -31.18 -17.16
C SER A 561 -24.21 -30.68 -16.55
N GLU A 562 -24.60 -29.46 -16.93
CA GLU A 562 -25.93 -28.83 -16.72
C GLU A 562 -27.02 -29.47 -17.60
N PRO A 563 -28.31 -29.16 -17.32
CA PRO A 563 -29.14 -28.67 -18.41
C PRO A 563 -30.03 -27.46 -18.09
N GLU A 564 -30.20 -26.65 -19.13
CA GLU A 564 -31.03 -25.46 -19.36
C GLU A 564 -32.51 -25.62 -19.00
N ARG A 565 -33.21 -24.51 -18.61
CA ARG A 565 -34.51 -24.02 -19.17
C ARG A 565 -34.81 -22.53 -18.84
N GLU A 566 -35.03 -21.74 -19.87
CA GLU A 566 -35.66 -20.39 -19.92
C GLU A 566 -37.21 -20.49 -20.18
N PRO A 567 -38.00 -19.40 -20.33
CA PRO A 567 -38.09 -18.13 -19.58
C PRO A 567 -39.57 -17.72 -19.27
N LEU A 568 -39.81 -16.80 -18.33
CA LEU A 568 -41.06 -16.03 -18.27
C LEU A 568 -40.78 -14.53 -18.05
N ALA A 569 -41.01 -13.78 -19.14
CA ALA A 569 -41.19 -12.33 -19.22
C ALA A 569 -42.35 -11.84 -18.32
N GLU A 570 -42.51 -10.59 -17.90
CA GLU A 570 -41.76 -9.33 -18.01
C GLU A 570 -42.42 -8.39 -16.97
N ALA A 571 -41.62 -7.73 -16.12
CA ALA A 571 -42.02 -6.49 -15.46
C ALA A 571 -40.82 -5.53 -15.46
N LYS A 572 -40.78 -4.66 -16.48
CA LYS A 572 -39.89 -3.47 -16.57
C LYS A 572 -40.12 -2.56 -15.35
N LYS A 573 -39.16 -1.86 -14.74
CA LYS A 573 -37.70 -1.68 -14.95
C LYS A 573 -37.20 -0.83 -13.77
N THR A 574 -36.16 -1.26 -13.06
CA THR A 574 -35.10 -0.38 -12.53
C THR A 574 -33.78 -1.12 -12.73
N ALA A 575 -32.91 -0.56 -13.56
CA ALA A 575 -31.64 -1.17 -13.94
C ALA A 575 -30.62 -0.99 -12.81
N GLY A 576 -30.19 -2.09 -12.19
CA GLY A 576 -29.13 -2.13 -11.18
C GLY A 576 -28.85 -3.56 -10.75
N THR A 577 -27.62 -3.92 -10.41
CA THR A 577 -27.27 -5.25 -9.90
C THR A 577 -27.88 -5.45 -8.50
N ASP A 578 -28.55 -6.58 -8.21
CA ASP A 578 -29.13 -6.78 -6.88
C ASP A 578 -28.07 -7.28 -5.88
N ILE A 579 -27.18 -8.18 -6.33
CA ILE A 579 -26.16 -8.79 -5.48
C ILE A 579 -24.79 -8.75 -6.17
N TYR A 580 -23.77 -8.28 -5.46
CA TYR A 580 -22.37 -8.54 -5.79
C TYR A 580 -21.85 -9.69 -4.94
N LEU A 581 -21.29 -10.73 -5.55
CA LEU A 581 -20.75 -11.89 -4.84
C LEU A 581 -19.23 -11.86 -4.84
N SER A 582 -18.64 -11.61 -3.66
CA SER A 582 -17.20 -11.65 -3.42
C SER A 582 -16.81 -13.00 -2.82
N TYR A 583 -15.73 -13.58 -3.36
CA TYR A 583 -15.25 -14.89 -2.98
C TYR A 583 -13.77 -15.02 -3.32
N ALA A 584 -13.03 -15.89 -2.63
CA ALA A 584 -11.67 -16.22 -3.08
C ALA A 584 -11.73 -17.11 -4.32
N ARG A 585 -10.76 -16.99 -5.23
CA ARG A 585 -10.70 -17.81 -6.45
C ARG A 585 -10.81 -19.33 -6.20
N ALA A 586 -10.33 -19.80 -5.05
CA ALA A 586 -10.46 -21.21 -4.63
C ALA A 586 -11.92 -21.67 -4.49
N ASP A 587 -12.83 -20.74 -4.17
CA ASP A 587 -14.25 -21.00 -3.97
C ASP A 587 -15.09 -20.76 -5.24
N GLN A 588 -14.46 -20.53 -6.39
CA GLN A 588 -15.15 -20.15 -7.63
C GLN A 588 -16.25 -21.12 -8.05
N SER A 589 -16.04 -22.42 -7.86
CA SER A 589 -17.05 -23.43 -8.18
C SER A 589 -18.31 -23.28 -7.31
N LEU A 590 -18.13 -23.08 -6.00
CA LEU A 590 -19.21 -22.85 -5.04
C LEU A 590 -19.88 -21.49 -5.27
N ALA A 591 -19.10 -20.45 -5.57
CA ALA A 591 -19.63 -19.12 -5.87
C ALA A 591 -20.49 -19.12 -7.15
N ARG A 592 -20.06 -19.82 -8.20
CA ARG A 592 -20.85 -19.99 -9.43
C ARG A 592 -22.15 -20.75 -9.17
N GLU A 593 -22.09 -21.81 -8.37
CA GLU A 593 -23.30 -22.55 -7.97
C GLU A 593 -24.26 -21.66 -7.19
N LEU A 594 -23.75 -20.90 -6.22
CA LEU A 594 -24.56 -19.98 -5.43
C LEU A 594 -25.19 -18.90 -6.30
N ALA A 595 -24.43 -18.32 -7.22
CA ALA A 595 -24.94 -17.31 -8.15
C ALA A 595 -26.04 -17.87 -9.06
N ARG A 596 -25.88 -19.10 -9.58
CA ARG A 596 -26.93 -19.78 -10.37
C ARG A 596 -28.21 -19.94 -9.56
N ARG A 597 -28.08 -20.50 -8.36
CA ARG A 597 -29.22 -20.75 -7.46
C ARG A 597 -29.93 -19.47 -7.01
N LEU A 598 -29.19 -18.39 -6.80
CA LEU A 598 -29.74 -17.06 -6.52
C LEU A 598 -30.42 -16.44 -7.76
N ALA A 599 -29.88 -16.67 -8.96
CA ALA A 599 -30.50 -16.24 -10.21
C ALA A 599 -31.81 -17.00 -10.50
N ASP A 600 -31.85 -18.31 -10.24
CA ASP A 600 -33.07 -19.13 -10.32
C ASP A 600 -34.15 -18.64 -9.35
N ALA A 601 -33.73 -18.07 -8.21
CA ALA A 601 -34.58 -17.40 -7.25
C ALA A 601 -34.99 -15.96 -7.67
N GLY A 602 -34.68 -15.53 -8.89
CA GLY A 602 -35.10 -14.26 -9.47
C GLY A 602 -34.25 -13.04 -9.09
N LEU A 603 -33.03 -13.23 -8.56
CA LEU A 603 -32.13 -12.15 -8.15
C LEU A 603 -31.04 -11.90 -9.21
N ARG A 604 -30.72 -10.62 -9.50
CA ARG A 604 -29.63 -10.30 -10.43
C ARG A 604 -28.29 -10.30 -9.71
N VAL A 605 -27.52 -11.38 -9.91
CA VAL A 605 -26.21 -11.59 -9.27
C VAL A 605 -25.08 -11.23 -10.24
N PHE A 606 -24.14 -10.42 -9.77
CA PHE A 606 -22.86 -10.18 -10.43
C PHE A 606 -21.76 -10.93 -9.67
N LEU A 607 -21.09 -11.85 -10.38
CA LEU A 607 -19.92 -12.56 -9.89
C LEU A 607 -18.66 -11.76 -10.25
N ASP A 608 -17.81 -11.48 -9.27
CA ASP A 608 -16.46 -11.00 -9.57
C ASP A 608 -15.70 -12.11 -10.31
N ILE A 609 -15.35 -11.86 -11.57
CA ILE A 609 -14.31 -12.63 -12.26
C ILE A 609 -13.15 -11.66 -12.30
N ALA A 610 -12.16 -11.88 -11.44
CA ALA A 610 -10.98 -11.03 -11.30
C ALA A 610 -10.28 -10.78 -12.64
N SER A 611 -10.71 -9.73 -13.35
CA SER A 611 -10.09 -9.15 -14.53
C SER A 611 -10.38 -7.65 -14.56
N VAL A 612 -9.76 -6.90 -13.65
CA VAL A 612 -9.70 -5.44 -13.67
C VAL A 612 -8.34 -5.03 -14.26
N ARG A 613 -8.32 -4.19 -15.30
CA ARG A 613 -7.09 -3.62 -15.86
C ARG A 613 -6.62 -2.43 -15.03
N ALA A 614 -5.32 -2.11 -15.10
CA ALA A 614 -4.80 -0.88 -14.49
C ALA A 614 -5.42 0.34 -15.19
N GLY A 615 -6.20 1.14 -14.45
CA GLY A 615 -6.95 2.29 -14.96
C GLY A 615 -8.47 2.09 -15.02
N ASP A 616 -8.96 0.86 -14.81
CA ASP A 616 -10.41 0.61 -14.75
C ASP A 616 -10.98 1.06 -13.39
N ASN A 617 -12.14 1.71 -13.43
CA ASN A 617 -12.84 2.21 -12.25
C ASN A 617 -13.60 1.06 -11.54
N TRP A 618 -12.83 0.23 -10.81
CA TRP A 618 -13.31 -1.00 -10.14
C TRP A 618 -14.42 -0.78 -9.10
N HIS A 619 -14.66 0.46 -8.66
CA HIS A 619 -15.69 0.78 -7.68
C HIS A 619 -17.11 0.85 -8.22
N GLN A 620 -17.31 1.04 -9.52
CA GLN A 620 -18.64 1.39 -10.05
C GLN A 620 -19.66 0.26 -9.90
N LYS A 621 -19.26 -1.01 -10.11
CA LYS A 621 -20.21 -2.15 -10.06
C LYS A 621 -20.50 -2.63 -8.64
N VAL A 622 -19.54 -2.53 -7.74
CA VAL A 622 -19.75 -2.77 -6.30
C VAL A 622 -20.65 -1.67 -5.72
N GLU A 623 -20.50 -0.42 -6.19
CA GLU A 623 -21.39 0.71 -5.88
C GLU A 623 -22.83 0.49 -6.35
N GLU A 624 -23.01 -0.02 -7.56
CA GLU A 624 -24.33 -0.29 -8.17
C GLU A 624 -25.05 -1.49 -7.55
N ALA A 625 -24.33 -2.40 -6.90
CA ALA A 625 -24.94 -3.54 -6.22
C ALA A 625 -25.71 -3.12 -4.97
N ARG A 626 -26.90 -3.67 -4.80
CA ARG A 626 -27.74 -3.36 -3.63
C ARG A 626 -27.20 -4.05 -2.38
N CYS A 627 -26.83 -5.31 -2.51
CA CYS A 627 -26.21 -6.11 -1.45
C CYS A 627 -24.87 -6.68 -1.91
N VAL A 628 -23.91 -6.82 -1.01
CA VAL A 628 -22.60 -7.41 -1.24
C VAL A 628 -22.45 -8.65 -0.37
N VAL A 629 -22.52 -9.83 -0.99
CA VAL A 629 -22.35 -11.11 -0.31
C VAL A 629 -20.87 -11.48 -0.29
N ILE A 630 -20.32 -11.73 0.90
CA ILE A 630 -18.92 -12.16 1.08
C ILE A 630 -18.89 -13.63 1.50
N LEU A 631 -18.26 -14.48 0.69
CA LEU A 631 -18.06 -15.90 0.99
C LEU A 631 -16.75 -16.12 1.74
N TRP A 632 -16.86 -16.45 3.02
CA TRP A 632 -15.74 -16.69 3.91
C TRP A 632 -15.33 -18.16 3.91
N SER A 633 -14.27 -18.43 3.16
CA SER A 633 -13.43 -19.63 3.29
C SER A 633 -12.08 -19.27 3.91
N SER A 634 -11.29 -20.28 4.25
CA SER A 634 -9.88 -20.16 4.63
C SER A 634 -9.03 -19.44 3.57
N ALA A 635 -9.40 -19.53 2.30
CA ALA A 635 -8.75 -18.77 1.21
C ALA A 635 -9.20 -17.31 1.19
N ALA A 636 -10.49 -17.03 1.40
CA ALA A 636 -11.04 -15.68 1.47
C ALA A 636 -10.44 -14.87 2.62
N ARG A 637 -10.22 -15.51 3.78
CA ARG A 637 -9.57 -14.90 4.95
C ARG A 637 -8.13 -14.45 4.71
N LYS A 638 -7.44 -15.03 3.71
CA LYS A 638 -6.06 -14.67 3.35
C LYS A 638 -6.00 -13.69 2.17
N SER A 639 -7.12 -13.40 1.52
CA SER A 639 -7.17 -12.51 0.37
C SER A 639 -7.37 -11.05 0.80
N ASP A 640 -6.37 -10.21 0.55
CA ASP A 640 -6.48 -8.77 0.82
C ASP A 640 -7.54 -8.10 -0.05
N HIS A 641 -7.82 -8.65 -1.24
CA HIS A 641 -8.92 -8.21 -2.11
C HIS A 641 -10.29 -8.46 -1.46
N VAL A 642 -10.55 -9.70 -1.00
CA VAL A 642 -11.83 -10.02 -0.32
C VAL A 642 -11.99 -9.22 0.97
N LYS A 643 -10.89 -8.98 1.72
CA LYS A 643 -10.93 -8.10 2.90
C LYS A 643 -11.24 -6.65 2.56
N ALA A 644 -10.67 -6.11 1.48
CA ALA A 644 -10.95 -4.75 1.03
C ALA A 644 -12.41 -4.59 0.59
N GLU A 645 -12.96 -5.57 -0.14
CA GLU A 645 -14.38 -5.57 -0.54
C GLU A 645 -15.32 -5.75 0.65
N ALA A 646 -14.96 -6.60 1.61
CA ALA A 646 -15.71 -6.75 2.86
C ALA A 646 -15.70 -5.46 3.69
N ALA A 647 -14.55 -4.79 3.81
CA ALA A 647 -14.43 -3.52 4.51
C ALA A 647 -15.27 -2.42 3.83
N TRP A 648 -15.23 -2.36 2.49
CA TRP A 648 -16.04 -1.44 1.70
C TRP A 648 -17.55 -1.69 1.86
N ALA A 649 -17.96 -2.97 1.83
CA ALA A 649 -19.36 -3.36 2.00
C ALA A 649 -19.87 -3.04 3.41
N VAL A 650 -19.02 -3.19 4.42
CA VAL A 650 -19.30 -2.82 5.80
C VAL A 650 -19.51 -1.31 5.93
N GLU A 651 -18.59 -0.51 5.38
CA GLU A 651 -18.67 0.96 5.41
C GLU A 651 -20.00 1.48 4.82
N ARG A 652 -20.51 0.82 3.77
CA ARG A 652 -21.74 1.22 3.07
C ARG A 652 -22.99 0.48 3.51
N SER A 653 -22.93 -0.32 4.59
CA SER A 653 -24.07 -1.11 5.09
C SER A 653 -24.68 -2.05 4.05
N LYS A 654 -23.86 -2.58 3.14
CA LYS A 654 -24.26 -3.55 2.10
C LYS A 654 -23.74 -4.96 2.37
N TYR A 655 -22.98 -5.15 3.45
CA TYR A 655 -22.28 -6.40 3.78
C TYR A 655 -23.21 -7.53 4.23
N PHE A 656 -23.14 -8.67 3.53
CA PHE A 656 -23.86 -9.89 3.85
C PHE A 656 -22.88 -11.09 3.88
N PRO A 657 -22.41 -11.51 5.05
CA PRO A 657 -21.40 -12.56 5.13
C PRO A 657 -21.99 -13.97 5.15
N ALA A 658 -21.32 -14.92 4.48
CA ALA A 658 -21.63 -16.35 4.55
C ALA A 658 -20.35 -17.18 4.71
N VAL A 659 -20.33 -18.16 5.62
CA VAL A 659 -19.18 -19.05 5.86
C VAL A 659 -19.33 -20.34 5.04
N LEU A 660 -18.25 -20.73 4.36
CA LEU A 660 -18.17 -21.97 3.59
C LEU A 660 -17.47 -23.13 4.33
N ASP A 661 -16.54 -22.83 5.25
CA ASP A 661 -15.74 -23.85 5.95
C ASP A 661 -15.78 -23.78 7.48
N ASP A 662 -15.27 -22.70 8.08
CA ASP A 662 -15.08 -22.57 9.53
C ASP A 662 -15.42 -21.15 10.04
N PHE A 663 -16.12 -21.08 11.16
CA PHE A 663 -16.44 -19.83 11.83
C PHE A 663 -15.29 -19.30 12.70
N ALA A 664 -14.40 -20.17 13.19
CA ALA A 664 -13.42 -19.85 14.24
C ALA A 664 -12.24 -18.98 13.77
N SER A 665 -12.18 -18.62 12.49
CA SER A 665 -11.04 -17.90 11.89
C SER A 665 -11.42 -16.62 11.12
N LEU A 666 -12.68 -16.15 11.22
CA LEU A 666 -13.06 -14.86 10.62
C LEU A 666 -12.20 -13.71 11.18
N PRO A 667 -11.70 -12.78 10.33
CA PRO A 667 -10.96 -11.63 10.82
C PRO A 667 -11.82 -10.85 11.83
N PRO A 668 -11.26 -10.38 12.96
CA PRO A 668 -12.02 -9.77 14.03
C PRO A 668 -12.93 -8.61 13.59
N GLU A 669 -12.51 -7.83 12.58
CA GLU A 669 -13.29 -6.72 12.01
C GLU A 669 -14.60 -7.17 11.32
N PHE A 670 -14.69 -8.42 10.90
CA PHE A 670 -15.82 -9.00 10.15
C PHE A 670 -16.62 -10.01 10.98
N ALA A 671 -16.03 -10.55 12.06
CA ALA A 671 -16.64 -11.53 12.96
C ALA A 671 -17.79 -10.97 13.83
N GLN A 672 -17.99 -9.64 13.82
CA GLN A 672 -19.05 -8.96 14.57
C GLN A 672 -20.44 -9.01 13.91
N TYR A 673 -20.53 -9.49 12.67
CA TYR A 673 -21.78 -9.62 11.92
C TYR A 673 -22.30 -11.06 11.96
N TYR A 674 -23.63 -11.24 12.05
CA TYR A 674 -24.23 -12.56 11.88
C TYR A 674 -23.89 -13.07 10.48
N CYS A 675 -23.30 -14.26 10.43
CA CYS A 675 -22.79 -14.86 9.21
C CYS A 675 -23.60 -16.10 8.88
N ALA A 676 -24.15 -16.14 7.66
CA ALA A 676 -24.93 -17.26 7.21
C ALA A 676 -24.07 -18.53 7.13
N ASP A 677 -24.59 -19.64 7.64
CA ASP A 677 -23.90 -20.92 7.61
C ASP A 677 -24.20 -21.65 6.31
N LEU A 678 -23.24 -21.68 5.38
CA LEU A 678 -23.32 -22.45 4.13
C LEU A 678 -22.36 -23.64 4.14
N ARG A 679 -21.87 -24.07 5.31
CA ARG A 679 -21.01 -25.25 5.41
C ARG A 679 -21.75 -26.49 4.93
N GLY A 680 -21.07 -27.30 4.12
CA GLY A 680 -21.66 -28.52 3.56
C GLY A 680 -22.62 -28.30 2.40
N TRP A 681 -23.01 -27.04 2.09
CA TRP A 681 -23.80 -26.72 0.90
C TRP A 681 -22.93 -26.70 -0.37
N PRO A 682 -23.42 -27.18 -1.53
CA PRO A 682 -24.67 -27.89 -1.80
C PRO A 682 -24.58 -29.43 -1.60
N ARG A 683 -23.45 -29.92 -1.08
CA ARG A 683 -23.10 -31.36 -1.10
C ARG A 683 -23.90 -32.20 -0.10
N GLN A 684 -24.40 -31.60 0.97
CA GLN A 684 -25.20 -32.25 2.00
C GLN A 684 -26.67 -31.86 1.84
N LYS A 685 -27.57 -32.85 1.83
CA LYS A 685 -29.00 -32.63 1.61
C LYS A 685 -29.63 -31.83 2.75
N GLU A 686 -29.07 -31.95 3.95
CA GLU A 686 -29.46 -31.24 5.16
C GLU A 686 -29.06 -29.75 5.12
N ALA A 687 -28.06 -29.40 4.30
CA ALA A 687 -27.61 -28.01 4.12
C ALA A 687 -28.53 -27.20 3.19
N GLU A 688 -29.49 -27.86 2.52
CA GLU A 688 -30.49 -27.17 1.67
C GLU A 688 -31.40 -26.24 2.49
N ALA A 689 -31.77 -26.65 3.70
CA ALA A 689 -32.54 -25.80 4.62
C ALA A 689 -31.71 -24.59 5.13
N ALA A 690 -30.38 -24.68 5.10
CA ALA A 690 -29.50 -23.55 5.41
C ALA A 690 -29.44 -22.57 4.23
N PHE A 691 -29.42 -23.07 2.99
CA PHE A 691 -29.53 -22.24 1.79
C PHE A 691 -30.88 -21.51 1.69
N GLU A 692 -32.00 -22.17 1.99
CA GLU A 692 -33.32 -21.50 1.97
C GLU A 692 -33.42 -20.37 3.01
N ARG A 693 -32.84 -20.57 4.20
CA ARG A 693 -32.73 -19.51 5.22
C ARG A 693 -31.84 -18.37 4.76
N PHE A 694 -30.67 -18.68 4.19
CA PHE A 694 -29.77 -17.70 3.58
C PHE A 694 -30.47 -16.88 2.50
N LEU A 695 -31.22 -17.52 1.60
CA LEU A 695 -31.96 -16.86 0.52
C LEU A 695 -33.07 -15.95 1.05
N MET A 696 -33.80 -16.39 2.09
CA MET A 696 -34.83 -15.59 2.75
C MET A 696 -34.22 -14.33 3.41
N GLU A 697 -33.16 -14.50 4.20
CA GLU A 697 -32.44 -13.40 4.87
C GLU A 697 -31.84 -12.42 3.86
N LEU A 698 -31.31 -12.93 2.74
CA LEU A 698 -30.75 -12.12 1.67
C LEU A 698 -31.83 -11.31 0.95
N ARG A 699 -33.00 -11.90 0.69
CA ARG A 699 -34.15 -11.19 0.11
C ARG A 699 -34.65 -10.09 1.03
N ASP A 700 -34.73 -10.34 2.33
CA ASP A 700 -35.10 -9.32 3.31
C ASP A 700 -34.08 -8.18 3.35
N SER A 701 -32.78 -8.50 3.31
CA SER A 701 -31.71 -7.51 3.22
C SER A 701 -31.84 -6.63 1.96
N ILE A 702 -32.09 -7.24 0.81
CA ILE A 702 -32.27 -6.53 -0.46
C ILE A 702 -33.56 -5.68 -0.45
N ALA A 703 -34.68 -6.21 0.03
CA ALA A 703 -35.97 -5.51 0.08
C ALA A 703 -35.94 -4.27 0.99
N VAL A 704 -35.24 -4.37 2.13
CA VAL A 704 -34.95 -3.24 3.01
C VAL A 704 -34.23 -2.14 2.24
N LEU A 705 -33.32 -2.48 1.32
CA LEU A 705 -32.51 -1.54 0.54
C LEU A 705 -33.22 -0.91 -0.68
N THR A 706 -34.41 -1.38 -1.09
CA THR A 706 -35.23 -0.75 -2.16
C THR A 706 -36.32 0.19 -1.65
N THR A 707 -36.59 0.18 -0.35
CA THR A 707 -37.62 1.04 0.26
C THR A 707 -37.04 2.37 0.78
N TYR A 708 -35.77 2.68 0.45
CA TYR A 708 -35.07 3.91 0.85
C TYR A 708 -34.75 4.83 -0.32
#